data_AF-A0A084QY63-F1
#
_entry.id   AF-A0A084QY63-F1
#
_cell.length_a   1.000
_cell.length_b   1.000
_cell.length_c   1.000
_cell.angle_alpha   90.00
_cell.angle_beta   90.00
_cell.angle_gamma   90.00
#
_symmetry.space_group_name_H-M   'P 1'
#
loop_
_entity.id
_entity.type
_entity.pdbx_description
1 polymer ?
#
loop_
_entity_poly.entity_id
_entity_poly.type
_entity_poly.pdbx_seq_one_letter_code
_entity_poly.pdbx_strand_id
1 'polypeptide(L)'
;MSELPTSASRQREQDETASAKSGLPVQLARQLGGYITFIFQNPDLVGRGVEPCWRPGSQHSQRINSDAWALFQEHFMDGWSEWSRKHAEASFWRQHLPAFHTYDYGANIEIPIHPALSTLTRERHDLSDDEDSGHEDKPGSSGSQAGAPVGTGQGRGETPNWLGSDTASSRSIAGPSSGPERGAEGTQANTAYDQMICESEGLRKLNEELSARFRLNNISAVSYALAMCIHTLAVDRGDDAQATEGEVEGGGQVRCLLIDRNQIAREYRRTRDYTFYSQAFSPLYSNISSREPPSFLHSLLSAMQGNMSMRNDGADVLSFGYFQGYSNIKRAVRHSAGDLLATKGYATAGLTVPTKDACLGVATSRKRERALRIIRGQETADAPEESTPFARERRQLDVAIEASEVPYRLEQVVSLNTARLLPHNRTFDTVLRTIFQLMRFFARERESYIHIFRSIPIDIFPTILGAYMRLFELALAEMEGRYTRAGERGLDMAQSEGVAVIDRLGGYMFSGFERHLPKSVLRPLGTVDSLRTRGWPYIDPAVLDLDRMGMLDVSKWPRSGETGRLLLLHVAELRYHYGERVASSREGELLLAQMGHDAFSRPKGVAQLVKVLLEDLWVPQTRGFMARQIRRRLHRAGLMDEAGLPVSHGAIEACDAAIGEWDQSKDAFTWASLERLTGRLSAVSHSLGINVLNIRTRYDCAADMIRVTSRSS
;
A
#
# COMPACT_ATOMS: atom_id res chain seq x y z
N MET A 1 19.58 -19.07 13.34
CA MET A 1 20.68 -18.35 12.67
C MET A 1 20.17 -17.87 11.32
N SER A 2 19.66 -16.64 11.30
CA SER A 2 19.57 -15.74 10.15
C SER A 2 19.81 -14.37 10.76
N GLU A 3 20.78 -13.62 10.27
CA GLU A 3 21.17 -12.33 10.84
C GLU A 3 20.12 -11.27 10.51
N LEU A 4 19.62 -10.54 11.52
CA LEU A 4 18.90 -9.28 11.29
C LEU A 4 19.84 -8.17 10.76
N PRO A 5 19.35 -7.26 9.91
CA PRO A 5 20.14 -6.38 9.06
C PRO A 5 20.38 -5.01 9.73
N THR A 6 21.60 -4.48 9.56
CA THR A 6 22.05 -3.16 10.07
C THR A 6 21.39 -1.98 9.31
N SER A 7 21.51 -0.72 9.76
CA SER A 7 20.80 0.43 9.17
C SER A 7 21.10 0.71 7.69
N ALA A 8 22.28 0.33 7.20
CA ALA A 8 22.59 0.37 5.76
C ALA A 8 22.20 -0.93 5.03
N SER A 9 22.01 -2.03 5.77
CA SER A 9 21.25 -3.20 5.33
C SER A 9 19.73 -2.93 5.35
N ARG A 10 19.23 -1.95 6.11
CA ARG A 10 17.83 -1.48 6.12
C ARG A 10 17.56 -0.36 5.12
N GLN A 11 18.57 0.44 4.77
CA GLN A 11 18.54 1.29 3.58
C GLN A 11 18.73 0.46 2.32
N ARG A 12 19.61 -0.56 2.32
CA ARG A 12 19.61 -1.61 1.31
C ARG A 12 18.36 -2.45 1.33
N GLU A 13 17.72 -2.75 2.46
CA GLU A 13 16.41 -3.44 2.47
C GLU A 13 15.26 -2.49 2.19
N GLN A 14 15.37 -1.18 2.37
CA GLN A 14 14.37 -0.21 1.91
C GLN A 14 14.55 0.07 0.41
N ASP A 15 15.78 0.07 -0.09
CA ASP A 15 16.13 0.09 -1.51
C ASP A 15 15.90 -1.29 -2.16
N GLU A 16 16.00 -2.40 -1.42
CA GLU A 16 15.75 -3.79 -1.85
C GLU A 16 14.28 -4.17 -1.62
N THR A 17 13.55 -3.56 -0.70
CA THR A 17 12.07 -3.68 -0.63
C THR A 17 11.40 -2.67 -1.55
N ALA A 18 12.03 -1.54 -1.87
CA ALA A 18 11.67 -0.73 -3.03
C ALA A 18 12.08 -1.42 -4.34
N SER A 19 13.21 -2.13 -4.39
CA SER A 19 13.64 -2.96 -5.53
C SER A 19 12.98 -4.34 -5.58
N ALA A 20 12.31 -4.80 -4.52
CA ALA A 20 11.45 -5.98 -4.52
C ALA A 20 9.99 -5.60 -4.80
N LYS A 21 9.66 -4.30 -4.72
CA LYS A 21 8.40 -3.72 -5.22
C LYS A 21 8.54 -3.13 -6.62
N SER A 22 9.75 -2.79 -7.05
CA SER A 22 10.09 -2.37 -8.40
C SER A 22 10.53 -3.60 -9.19
N GLY A 23 9.92 -3.86 -10.34
CA GLY A 23 10.35 -4.95 -11.23
C GLY A 23 11.74 -4.75 -11.86
N LEU A 24 12.43 -3.63 -11.59
CA LEU A 24 13.70 -3.25 -12.21
C LEU A 24 14.84 -3.13 -11.18
N PRO A 25 15.95 -3.88 -11.33
CA PRO A 25 17.16 -3.77 -10.49
C PRO A 25 17.70 -2.35 -10.39
N VAL A 26 18.22 -1.98 -9.20
CA VAL A 26 18.72 -0.61 -8.89
C VAL A 26 19.75 -0.08 -9.90
N GLN A 27 20.65 -0.93 -10.39
CA GLN A 27 21.65 -0.53 -11.39
C GLN A 27 20.99 -0.12 -12.71
N LEU A 28 20.02 -0.91 -13.19
CA LEU A 28 19.25 -0.62 -14.39
C LEU A 28 18.36 0.61 -14.21
N ALA A 29 17.77 0.78 -13.01
CA ALA A 29 16.99 1.97 -12.67
C ALA A 29 17.84 3.26 -12.69
N ARG A 30 19.10 3.20 -12.26
CA ARG A 30 20.03 4.34 -12.34
C ARG A 30 20.41 4.67 -13.78
N GLN A 31 20.66 3.66 -14.61
CA GLN A 31 20.93 3.86 -16.04
C GLN A 31 19.75 4.52 -16.73
N LEU A 32 18.55 3.98 -16.54
CA LEU A 32 17.31 4.55 -17.08
C LEU A 32 17.07 5.98 -16.57
N GLY A 33 17.28 6.22 -15.27
CA GLY A 33 17.18 7.56 -14.69
C GLY A 33 18.18 8.54 -15.32
N GLY A 34 19.41 8.10 -15.58
CA GLY A 34 20.40 8.90 -16.29
C GLY A 34 19.99 9.23 -17.72
N TYR A 35 19.38 8.27 -18.43
CA TYR A 35 18.85 8.49 -19.77
C TYR A 35 17.69 9.50 -19.78
N ILE A 36 16.76 9.38 -18.84
CA ILE A 36 15.67 10.34 -18.66
C ILE A 36 16.24 11.76 -18.46
N THR A 37 17.20 11.92 -17.54
CA THR A 37 17.83 13.23 -17.29
C THR A 37 18.55 13.75 -18.53
N PHE A 38 19.21 12.88 -19.31
CA PHE A 38 19.86 13.26 -20.57
C PHE A 38 18.86 13.77 -21.61
N ILE A 39 17.71 13.14 -21.76
CA ILE A 39 16.67 13.61 -22.70
C ILE A 39 16.16 15.01 -22.32
N PHE A 40 16.02 15.30 -21.02
CA PHE A 40 15.64 16.64 -20.55
C PHE A 40 16.73 17.71 -20.73
N GLN A 41 17.94 17.34 -21.14
CA GLN A 41 18.99 18.29 -21.56
C GLN A 41 18.86 18.71 -23.04
N ASN A 42 17.93 18.12 -23.79
CA ASN A 42 17.61 18.59 -25.14
C ASN A 42 17.12 20.05 -25.08
N PRO A 43 17.62 20.97 -25.93
CA PRO A 43 17.19 22.37 -25.99
C PRO A 43 15.67 22.59 -25.93
N ASP A 44 14.88 21.67 -26.50
CA ASP A 44 13.41 21.77 -26.54
C ASP A 44 12.74 21.46 -25.19
N LEU A 45 13.46 20.80 -24.27
CA LEU A 45 12.98 20.34 -22.96
C LEU A 45 13.70 20.98 -21.76
N VAL A 46 14.82 21.67 -21.97
CA VAL A 46 15.59 22.33 -20.90
C VAL A 46 14.70 23.32 -20.13
N GLY A 47 14.69 23.19 -18.80
CA GLY A 47 13.88 24.00 -17.88
C GLY A 47 12.38 23.65 -17.85
N ARG A 48 11.94 22.66 -18.63
CA ARG A 48 10.54 22.21 -18.72
C ARG A 48 10.27 20.87 -18.03
N GLY A 49 11.24 20.32 -17.31
CA GLY A 49 11.11 19.02 -16.64
C GLY A 49 12.31 18.68 -15.75
N VAL A 50 12.84 17.46 -15.86
CA VAL A 50 13.86 16.96 -14.92
C VAL A 50 15.18 17.74 -15.05
N GLU A 51 15.67 18.31 -13.95
CA GLU A 51 16.94 19.05 -13.94
C GLU A 51 18.16 18.11 -13.83
N PRO A 52 19.34 18.50 -14.35
CA PRO A 52 20.57 17.69 -14.30
C PRO A 52 21.03 17.30 -12.88
N CYS A 53 20.64 18.08 -11.87
CA CYS A 53 20.95 17.81 -10.46
C CYS A 53 20.07 16.70 -9.84
N TRP A 54 19.01 16.27 -10.52
CA TRP A 54 18.10 15.25 -9.99
C TRP A 54 18.76 13.86 -10.02
N ARG A 55 18.40 13.04 -9.04
CA ARG A 55 18.91 11.67 -8.87
C ARG A 55 17.76 10.72 -8.52
N PRO A 56 17.77 9.47 -9.00
CA PRO A 56 16.80 8.46 -8.57
C PRO A 56 16.75 8.34 -7.04
N GLY A 57 15.55 8.41 -6.45
CA GLY A 57 15.34 8.37 -4.99
C GLY A 57 15.44 9.73 -4.27
N SER A 58 15.74 10.82 -4.98
CA SER A 58 15.66 12.17 -4.42
C SER A 58 14.21 12.63 -4.24
N GLN A 59 13.96 13.60 -3.34
CA GLN A 59 12.62 14.17 -3.09
C GLN A 59 12.24 15.27 -4.09
N HIS A 60 12.99 15.42 -5.18
CA HIS A 60 12.71 16.44 -6.19
C HIS A 60 11.50 16.03 -7.05
N SER A 61 10.62 17.00 -7.35
CA SER A 61 9.42 16.79 -8.17
C SER A 61 9.07 18.07 -8.93
N GLN A 62 8.50 17.93 -10.12
CA GLN A 62 8.08 19.04 -10.98
C GLN A 62 6.86 18.61 -11.77
N ARG A 63 5.98 19.57 -12.05
CA ARG A 63 4.84 19.38 -12.94
C ARG A 63 5.27 19.78 -14.34
N ILE A 64 5.07 18.86 -15.28
CA ILE A 64 5.27 19.09 -16.72
C ILE A 64 3.90 19.20 -17.38
N ASN A 65 3.78 20.02 -18.43
CA ASN A 65 2.55 20.13 -19.21
C ASN A 65 2.49 19.00 -20.27
N SER A 66 1.32 18.84 -20.91
CA SER A 66 1.10 17.79 -21.91
C SER A 66 2.06 17.90 -23.11
N ASP A 67 2.37 19.11 -23.56
CA ASP A 67 3.26 19.33 -24.72
C ASP A 67 4.70 18.90 -24.42
N ALA A 68 5.23 19.29 -23.25
CA ALA A 68 6.56 18.88 -22.81
C ALA A 68 6.64 17.37 -22.55
N TRP A 69 5.55 16.77 -22.05
CA TRP A 69 5.47 15.31 -21.90
C TRP A 69 5.51 14.59 -23.26
N ALA A 70 4.77 15.08 -24.25
CA ALA A 70 4.77 14.50 -25.60
C ALA A 70 6.16 14.59 -26.25
N LEU A 71 6.81 15.77 -26.20
CA LEU A 71 8.17 15.97 -26.70
C LEU A 71 9.19 15.07 -25.99
N PHE A 72 9.05 14.89 -24.67
CA PHE A 72 9.88 13.95 -23.92
C PHE A 72 9.70 12.52 -24.43
N GLN A 73 8.46 12.06 -24.62
CA GLN A 73 8.20 10.71 -25.12
C GLN A 73 8.81 10.50 -26.52
N GLU A 74 8.68 11.48 -27.42
CA GLU A 74 9.26 11.45 -28.75
C GLU A 74 10.79 11.33 -28.70
N HIS A 75 11.47 12.29 -28.06
CA HIS A 75 12.93 12.26 -27.94
C HIS A 75 13.46 11.04 -27.20
N PHE A 76 12.73 10.57 -26.19
CA PHE A 76 13.08 9.35 -25.48
C PHE A 76 13.00 8.13 -26.41
N MET A 77 11.93 8.00 -27.20
CA MET A 77 11.77 6.84 -28.09
C MET A 77 12.74 6.90 -29.28
N ASP A 78 13.00 8.08 -29.84
CA ASP A 78 13.93 8.27 -30.95
C ASP A 78 15.35 7.84 -30.57
N GLY A 79 15.82 8.26 -29.39
CA GLY A 79 17.15 7.90 -28.89
C GLY A 79 17.23 6.49 -28.29
N TRP A 80 16.10 5.83 -27.98
CA TRP A 80 16.09 4.61 -27.18
C TRP A 80 16.88 3.48 -27.82
N SER A 81 16.69 3.28 -29.14
CA SER A 81 17.30 2.17 -29.87
C SER A 81 18.83 2.26 -29.90
N GLU A 82 19.38 3.47 -29.97
CA GLU A 82 20.82 3.71 -29.97
C GLU A 82 21.38 3.63 -28.55
N TRP A 83 20.70 4.25 -27.59
CA TRP A 83 21.11 4.25 -26.19
C TRP A 83 21.15 2.83 -25.61
N SER A 84 20.10 2.03 -25.81
CA SER A 84 20.02 0.66 -25.30
C SER A 84 21.09 -0.27 -25.86
N ARG A 85 21.59 -0.02 -27.08
CA ARG A 85 22.69 -0.80 -27.70
C ARG A 85 24.06 -0.52 -27.10
N LYS A 86 24.26 0.66 -26.51
CA LYS A 86 25.57 1.13 -26.01
C LYS A 86 25.89 0.70 -24.58
N HIS A 87 24.95 0.10 -23.85
CA HIS A 87 25.12 -0.28 -22.44
C HIS A 87 25.53 -1.75 -22.28
N ALA A 88 26.26 -2.06 -21.21
CA ALA A 88 26.78 -3.41 -20.96
C ALA A 88 25.66 -4.47 -20.85
N GLU A 89 24.48 -4.04 -20.43
CA GLU A 89 23.27 -4.84 -20.26
C GLU A 89 22.33 -4.73 -21.48
N ALA A 90 22.87 -4.46 -22.68
CA ALA A 90 22.09 -4.28 -23.91
C ALA A 90 21.16 -5.47 -24.25
N SER A 91 21.40 -6.67 -23.72
CA SER A 91 20.47 -7.81 -23.85
C SER A 91 19.17 -7.58 -23.08
N PHE A 92 19.25 -7.01 -21.87
CA PHE A 92 18.08 -6.69 -21.04
C PHE A 92 17.22 -5.63 -21.71
N TRP A 93 17.81 -4.50 -22.10
CA TRP A 93 17.09 -3.37 -22.71
C TRP A 93 16.53 -3.67 -24.11
N ARG A 94 17.10 -4.65 -24.82
CA ARG A 94 16.53 -5.15 -26.09
C ARG A 94 15.31 -6.04 -25.88
N GLN A 95 15.25 -6.77 -24.76
CA GLN A 95 14.14 -7.64 -24.42
C GLN A 95 12.99 -6.87 -23.73
N HIS A 96 13.26 -5.69 -23.17
CA HIS A 96 12.29 -4.89 -22.42
C HIS A 96 12.12 -3.51 -23.05
N LEU A 97 10.97 -3.30 -23.70
CA LEU A 97 10.63 -2.01 -24.28
C LEU A 97 10.08 -1.05 -23.21
N PRO A 98 10.46 0.25 -23.27
CA PRO A 98 9.95 1.27 -22.38
C PRO A 98 8.46 1.48 -22.64
N ALA A 99 7.68 1.53 -21.57
CA ALA A 99 6.25 1.82 -21.61
C ALA A 99 5.97 3.05 -20.73
N PHE A 100 5.32 4.05 -21.32
CA PHE A 100 4.91 5.24 -20.58
C PHE A 100 3.52 5.03 -19.99
N HIS A 101 3.45 4.95 -18.67
CA HIS A 101 2.19 4.91 -17.95
C HIS A 101 1.74 6.33 -17.62
N THR A 102 0.55 6.72 -18.07
CA THR A 102 -0.10 7.95 -17.64
C THR A 102 -1.30 7.55 -16.78
N TYR A 103 -1.32 8.06 -15.55
CA TYR A 103 -2.48 7.98 -14.68
C TYR A 103 -3.19 9.30 -14.76
N ASP A 104 -4.39 9.31 -15.33
CA ASP A 104 -5.28 10.43 -15.14
C ASP A 104 -5.92 10.31 -13.76
N TYR A 105 -5.44 11.11 -12.81
CA TYR A 105 -6.13 11.30 -11.53
C TYR A 105 -7.33 12.23 -11.75
N GLY A 106 -8.23 11.85 -12.67
CA GLY A 106 -9.48 12.54 -12.91
C GLY A 106 -10.40 12.43 -11.69
N ALA A 107 -11.21 13.47 -11.46
CA ALA A 107 -12.35 13.36 -10.56
C ALA A 107 -13.27 12.23 -11.04
N ASN A 108 -13.96 11.52 -10.14
CA ASN A 108 -14.95 10.51 -10.55
C ASN A 108 -15.94 11.17 -11.52
N ILE A 109 -16.02 10.67 -12.76
CA ILE A 109 -17.01 11.12 -13.72
C ILE A 109 -18.31 10.40 -13.38
N GLU A 110 -19.31 11.16 -12.95
CA GLU A 110 -20.64 10.61 -12.75
C GLU A 110 -21.25 10.25 -14.10
N ILE A 111 -21.76 9.03 -14.21
CA ILE A 111 -22.44 8.54 -15.41
C ILE A 111 -23.91 8.34 -15.02
N PRO A 112 -24.84 9.20 -15.50
CA PRO A 112 -26.24 9.05 -15.18
C PRO A 112 -26.79 7.73 -15.77
N ILE A 113 -27.72 7.10 -15.05
CA ILE A 113 -28.39 5.90 -15.53
C ILE A 113 -29.36 6.30 -16.65
N HIS A 114 -29.02 5.94 -17.88
CA HIS A 114 -29.83 6.26 -19.04
C HIS A 114 -31.09 5.38 -19.13
N PRO A 115 -32.28 5.91 -19.47
CA PRO A 115 -33.51 5.09 -19.64
C PRO A 115 -33.34 3.94 -20.64
N ALA A 116 -32.50 4.11 -21.68
CA ALA A 116 -32.21 3.05 -22.65
C ALA A 116 -31.52 1.81 -22.03
N LEU A 117 -30.94 1.90 -20.83
CA LEU A 117 -30.47 0.70 -20.10
C LEU A 117 -31.60 -0.26 -19.75
N SER A 118 -32.84 0.24 -19.64
CA SER A 118 -34.03 -0.58 -19.39
C SER A 118 -34.41 -1.46 -20.60
N THR A 119 -34.06 -1.04 -21.81
CA THR A 119 -34.32 -1.78 -23.05
C THR A 119 -33.10 -2.54 -23.55
N LEU A 120 -31.89 -2.16 -23.15
CA LEU A 120 -30.66 -2.88 -23.48
C LEU A 120 -30.74 -4.33 -23.01
N THR A 121 -30.52 -5.30 -23.91
CA THR A 121 -30.52 -6.73 -23.60
C THR A 121 -29.23 -7.15 -22.88
N ARG A 122 -29.31 -8.24 -22.10
CA ARG A 122 -28.13 -8.82 -21.42
C ARG A 122 -27.22 -9.41 -22.50
N GLU A 123 -25.93 -9.06 -22.46
CA GLU A 123 -24.95 -9.72 -23.32
C GLU A 123 -24.84 -11.21 -22.97
N ARG A 124 -24.96 -12.06 -24.00
CA ARG A 124 -24.83 -13.52 -23.95
C ARG A 124 -23.77 -13.92 -24.96
N HIS A 125 -23.16 -15.11 -24.78
CA HIS A 125 -22.26 -15.64 -25.80
C HIS A 125 -23.01 -15.80 -27.12
N ASP A 126 -22.48 -15.19 -28.19
CA ASP A 126 -22.96 -15.47 -29.53
C ASP A 126 -22.48 -16.89 -29.90
N LEU A 127 -23.35 -17.89 -29.72
CA LEU A 127 -23.09 -19.21 -30.27
C LEU A 127 -23.23 -19.08 -31.79
N SER A 128 -22.14 -19.20 -32.53
CA SER A 128 -22.23 -19.48 -33.95
C SER A 128 -22.91 -20.84 -34.11
N ASP A 129 -24.10 -20.87 -34.70
CA ASP A 129 -24.80 -22.09 -35.14
C ASP A 129 -23.99 -22.81 -36.23
N ASP A 130 -22.87 -23.43 -35.87
CA ASP A 130 -22.10 -24.36 -36.70
C ASP A 130 -22.09 -25.79 -36.10
N GLU A 131 -23.08 -26.11 -35.27
CA GLU A 131 -23.38 -27.49 -34.86
C GLU A 131 -24.80 -27.87 -35.27
N ASP A 132 -25.06 -27.85 -36.59
CA ASP A 132 -26.06 -28.74 -37.19
C ASP A 132 -25.37 -29.73 -38.11
N SER A 133 -24.80 -30.77 -37.51
CA SER A 133 -24.72 -32.07 -38.17
C SER A 133 -25.15 -33.12 -37.15
N GLY A 134 -26.41 -33.53 -37.28
CA GLY A 134 -27.05 -34.49 -36.39
C GLY A 134 -26.33 -35.82 -36.36
N HIS A 135 -26.15 -36.33 -35.15
CA HIS A 135 -26.19 -37.76 -34.90
C HIS A 135 -27.10 -38.02 -33.72
N GLU A 136 -28.30 -38.51 -34.03
CA GLU A 136 -29.09 -39.30 -33.09
C GLU A 136 -28.25 -40.51 -32.69
N ASP A 137 -27.96 -40.67 -31.40
CA ASP A 137 -27.74 -42.01 -30.84
C ASP A 137 -28.28 -42.11 -29.42
N LYS A 138 -29.09 -43.15 -29.24
CA LYS A 138 -29.93 -43.48 -28.09
C LYS A 138 -29.11 -43.92 -26.85
N PRO A 139 -29.73 -43.96 -25.66
CA PRO A 139 -29.02 -44.15 -24.40
C PRO A 139 -28.65 -45.62 -24.17
N GLY A 140 -27.36 -45.88 -23.90
CA GLY A 140 -26.84 -47.17 -23.49
C GLY A 140 -26.27 -47.12 -22.07
N SER A 141 -26.95 -47.79 -21.14
CA SER A 141 -26.52 -48.06 -19.77
C SER A 141 -25.35 -49.06 -19.72
N SER A 142 -24.32 -48.78 -18.92
CA SER A 142 -23.39 -49.68 -18.17
C SER A 142 -22.18 -48.82 -17.77
N GLY A 143 -21.66 -48.70 -16.54
CA GLY A 143 -21.50 -49.64 -15.45
C GLY A 143 -20.04 -49.51 -14.95
N SER A 144 -19.86 -48.86 -13.80
CA SER A 144 -18.80 -49.01 -12.78
C SER A 144 -17.33 -49.28 -13.18
N GLN A 145 -16.37 -48.46 -12.72
CA GLN A 145 -15.51 -48.74 -11.54
C GLN A 145 -14.34 -47.76 -11.38
N ALA A 146 -13.88 -47.70 -10.12
CA ALA A 146 -12.86 -46.85 -9.55
C ALA A 146 -11.42 -47.18 -9.99
N GLY A 147 -10.53 -46.20 -9.81
CA GLY A 147 -9.08 -46.44 -9.86
C GLY A 147 -8.27 -45.17 -9.57
N ALA A 148 -8.08 -44.85 -8.28
CA ALA A 148 -6.92 -44.08 -7.85
C ALA A 148 -5.68 -45.00 -7.85
N PRO A 149 -4.47 -44.47 -8.07
CA PRO A 149 -3.61 -44.33 -6.90
C PRO A 149 -2.74 -43.07 -6.86
N VAL A 150 -2.30 -42.84 -5.62
CA VAL A 150 -1.39 -41.83 -5.10
C VAL A 150 0.04 -42.02 -5.61
N GLY A 151 0.73 -40.90 -5.89
CA GLY A 151 2.17 -40.85 -6.09
C GLY A 151 2.70 -39.47 -5.70
N THR A 152 3.32 -39.39 -4.52
CA THR A 152 3.96 -38.23 -3.89
C THR A 152 5.27 -37.83 -4.58
N GLY A 153 5.60 -36.54 -4.64
CA GLY A 153 7.00 -36.09 -4.74
C GLY A 153 7.26 -34.73 -5.38
N GLN A 154 7.42 -33.71 -4.53
CA GLN A 154 8.40 -32.61 -4.63
C GLN A 154 8.58 -31.82 -5.95
N GLY A 155 8.33 -30.51 -5.84
CA GLY A 155 9.44 -29.56 -5.97
C GLY A 155 9.47 -28.66 -7.20
N ARG A 156 9.50 -27.35 -6.89
CA ARG A 156 9.99 -26.23 -7.71
C ARG A 156 9.12 -25.75 -8.87
N GLY A 157 9.05 -24.42 -8.91
CA GLY A 157 8.23 -23.66 -9.83
C GLY A 157 8.99 -23.32 -11.10
N GLU A 158 8.21 -23.05 -12.13
CA GLU A 158 8.70 -22.56 -13.40
C GLU A 158 7.75 -21.48 -13.90
N THR A 159 8.37 -20.37 -14.26
CA THR A 159 7.90 -19.20 -14.99
C THR A 159 7.26 -19.60 -16.33
N PRO A 160 6.19 -18.92 -16.81
CA PRO A 160 5.70 -19.14 -18.17
C PRO A 160 6.67 -18.51 -19.18
N ASN A 161 7.35 -19.36 -19.93
CA ASN A 161 8.26 -18.99 -21.00
C ASN A 161 7.44 -18.70 -22.27
N TRP A 162 7.33 -17.42 -22.65
CA TRP A 162 6.82 -16.99 -23.95
C TRP A 162 7.98 -16.93 -24.95
N LEU A 163 8.13 -17.94 -25.81
CA LEU A 163 8.89 -17.83 -27.06
C LEU A 163 8.39 -18.87 -28.06
N GLY A 164 8.00 -18.39 -29.24
CA GLY A 164 7.22 -19.13 -30.23
C GLY A 164 8.02 -20.06 -31.15
N SER A 165 7.26 -20.70 -32.03
CA SER A 165 7.75 -21.37 -33.22
C SER A 165 6.75 -21.11 -34.34
N ASP A 166 7.12 -20.21 -35.25
CA ASP A 166 6.50 -20.05 -36.56
C ASP A 166 6.58 -21.36 -37.34
N THR A 167 5.44 -21.82 -37.87
CA THR A 167 5.44 -22.60 -39.11
C THR A 167 4.31 -22.10 -39.99
N ALA A 168 4.70 -21.35 -41.02
CA ALA A 168 3.87 -20.99 -42.14
C ALA A 168 3.36 -22.26 -42.86
N SER A 169 2.06 -22.30 -43.15
CA SER A 169 1.53 -23.13 -44.22
C SER A 169 0.49 -22.35 -44.99
N SER A 170 0.93 -21.87 -46.15
CA SER A 170 0.15 -21.24 -47.18
C SER A 170 -0.89 -22.21 -47.74
N ARG A 171 -2.17 -21.83 -47.73
CA ARG A 171 -3.15 -22.31 -48.70
C ARG A 171 -3.91 -21.12 -49.28
N SER A 172 -4.02 -21.15 -50.60
CA SER A 172 -4.56 -20.10 -51.45
C SER A 172 -5.89 -20.55 -52.04
N ILE A 173 -6.69 -19.54 -52.41
CA ILE A 173 -7.82 -19.50 -53.37
C ILE A 173 -9.23 -19.83 -52.82
N ALA A 174 -10.09 -18.81 -52.69
CA ALA A 174 -11.21 -18.55 -53.62
C ALA A 174 -11.97 -17.25 -53.26
N GLY A 175 -12.44 -16.53 -54.28
CA GLY A 175 -13.10 -15.22 -54.20
C GLY A 175 -14.56 -15.24 -53.70
N PRO A 176 -15.25 -14.09 -53.77
CA PRO A 176 -16.37 -13.76 -52.88
C PRO A 176 -17.69 -14.37 -53.35
N SER A 177 -18.33 -15.17 -52.50
CA SER A 177 -19.75 -15.53 -52.66
C SER A 177 -20.59 -14.74 -51.67
N SER A 178 -21.47 -13.93 -52.24
CA SER A 178 -22.46 -13.08 -51.59
C SER A 178 -23.61 -13.87 -50.95
N GLY A 179 -23.92 -13.54 -49.69
CA GLY A 179 -25.22 -13.74 -49.02
C GLY A 179 -25.14 -14.45 -47.64
N PRO A 180 -26.13 -14.32 -46.74
CA PRO A 180 -27.12 -13.26 -46.54
C PRO A 180 -26.99 -12.55 -45.15
N GLU A 181 -27.62 -11.39 -45.06
CA GLU A 181 -28.02 -10.59 -43.90
C GLU A 181 -27.79 -11.17 -42.48
N ARG A 182 -26.58 -11.00 -41.91
CA ARG A 182 -26.28 -11.12 -40.45
C ARG A 182 -26.37 -9.79 -39.68
N GLY A 183 -26.88 -8.74 -40.32
CA GLY A 183 -26.71 -7.36 -39.86
C GLY A 183 -27.75 -6.83 -38.86
N ALA A 184 -28.97 -7.36 -38.79
CA ALA A 184 -30.07 -6.62 -38.14
C ALA A 184 -29.91 -6.45 -36.61
N GLU A 185 -29.55 -7.50 -35.86
CA GLU A 185 -29.44 -7.43 -34.40
C GLU A 185 -28.12 -6.78 -33.92
N GLY A 186 -27.00 -7.08 -34.59
CA GLY A 186 -25.70 -6.47 -34.31
C GLY A 186 -25.67 -4.97 -34.65
N THR A 187 -26.38 -4.54 -35.69
CA THR A 187 -26.51 -3.12 -36.04
C THR A 187 -27.42 -2.37 -35.07
N GLN A 188 -28.54 -2.95 -34.63
CA GLN A 188 -29.43 -2.31 -33.63
C GLN A 188 -28.75 -2.13 -32.26
N ALA A 189 -28.01 -3.14 -31.77
CA ALA A 189 -27.27 -3.02 -30.52
C ALA A 189 -26.16 -1.96 -30.62
N ASN A 190 -25.46 -1.88 -31.75
CA ASN A 190 -24.44 -0.85 -31.99
C ASN A 190 -25.03 0.56 -32.00
N THR A 191 -26.17 0.77 -32.66
CA THR A 191 -26.86 2.06 -32.66
C THR A 191 -27.33 2.46 -31.26
N ALA A 192 -27.78 1.51 -30.44
CA ALA A 192 -28.19 1.78 -29.06
C ALA A 192 -27.02 2.25 -28.18
N TYR A 193 -25.83 1.66 -28.31
CA TYR A 193 -24.66 2.09 -27.57
C TYR A 193 -24.19 3.49 -27.96
N ASP A 194 -24.14 3.78 -29.27
CA ASP A 194 -23.74 5.09 -29.76
C ASP A 194 -24.69 6.19 -29.26
N GLN A 195 -25.99 5.91 -29.29
CA GLN A 195 -27.00 6.80 -28.73
C GLN A 195 -26.77 7.05 -27.23
N MET A 196 -26.53 6.01 -26.43
CA MET A 196 -26.27 6.15 -24.99
C MET A 196 -24.98 6.93 -24.69
N ILE A 197 -23.94 6.82 -25.52
CA ILE A 197 -22.72 7.63 -25.38
C ILE A 197 -23.02 9.10 -25.69
N CYS A 198 -23.73 9.38 -26.78
CA CYS A 198 -24.08 10.75 -27.18
C CYS A 198 -24.98 11.46 -26.17
N GLU A 199 -25.93 10.74 -25.57
CA GLU A 199 -26.91 11.29 -24.61
C GLU A 199 -26.31 11.47 -23.20
N SER A 200 -25.23 10.76 -22.86
CA SER A 200 -24.49 10.96 -21.61
C SER A 200 -23.48 12.09 -21.75
N GLU A 201 -23.80 13.29 -21.25
CA GLU A 201 -22.92 14.47 -21.34
C GLU A 201 -21.51 14.19 -20.80
N GLY A 202 -21.40 13.46 -19.68
CA GLY A 202 -20.12 13.09 -19.08
C GLY A 202 -19.30 12.14 -19.96
N LEU A 203 -19.92 11.10 -20.52
CA LEU A 203 -19.22 10.15 -21.40
C LEU A 203 -18.90 10.76 -22.76
N ARG A 204 -19.77 11.60 -23.31
CA ARG A 204 -19.52 12.34 -24.56
C ARG A 204 -18.31 13.27 -24.40
N LYS A 205 -18.29 14.08 -23.34
CA LYS A 205 -17.15 14.96 -23.03
C LYS A 205 -15.86 14.17 -22.81
N LEU A 206 -15.94 13.06 -22.08
CA LEU A 206 -14.79 12.17 -21.88
C LEU A 206 -14.29 11.60 -23.21
N ASN A 207 -15.19 11.16 -24.09
CA ASN A 207 -14.83 10.64 -25.41
C ASN A 207 -14.14 11.71 -26.27
N GLU A 208 -14.71 12.92 -26.30
CA GLU A 208 -14.15 14.09 -27.01
C GLU A 208 -12.77 14.46 -26.47
N GLU A 209 -12.61 14.54 -25.15
CA GLU A 209 -11.34 14.88 -24.49
C GLU A 209 -10.27 13.81 -24.74
N LEU A 210 -10.60 12.53 -24.53
CA LEU A 210 -9.67 11.44 -24.75
C LEU A 210 -9.25 11.34 -26.22
N SER A 211 -10.19 11.50 -27.15
CA SER A 211 -9.93 11.47 -28.58
C SER A 211 -9.08 12.67 -29.04
N ALA A 212 -9.27 13.85 -28.44
CA ALA A 212 -8.44 15.02 -28.72
C ALA A 212 -7.02 14.88 -28.16
N ARG A 213 -6.89 14.25 -26.99
CA ARG A 213 -5.62 14.17 -26.24
C ARG A 213 -4.75 12.97 -26.62
N PHE A 214 -5.36 11.86 -27.02
CA PHE A 214 -4.67 10.59 -27.20
C PHE A 214 -4.95 9.95 -28.56
N ARG A 215 -3.91 9.35 -29.15
CA ARG A 215 -4.03 8.48 -30.32
C ARG A 215 -4.01 7.04 -29.88
N LEU A 216 -5.15 6.35 -29.93
CA LEU A 216 -5.27 4.94 -29.50
C LEU A 216 -4.31 3.98 -30.21
N ASN A 217 -3.91 4.27 -31.45
CA ASN A 217 -2.89 3.48 -32.16
C ASN A 217 -1.54 3.41 -31.44
N ASN A 218 -1.25 4.40 -30.58
CA ASN A 218 -0.01 4.49 -29.81
C ASN A 218 -0.20 4.01 -28.37
N ILE A 219 -1.37 3.47 -28.03
CA ILE A 219 -1.71 2.97 -26.70
C ILE A 219 -1.82 1.45 -26.79
N SER A 220 -1.10 0.75 -25.91
CA SER A 220 -1.13 -0.72 -25.86
C SER A 220 -2.33 -1.25 -25.07
N ALA A 221 -2.72 -0.56 -24.00
CA ALA A 221 -3.88 -0.91 -23.20
C ALA A 221 -4.50 0.31 -22.52
N VAL A 222 -5.81 0.24 -22.30
CA VAL A 222 -6.59 1.19 -21.49
C VAL A 222 -7.21 0.43 -20.34
N SER A 223 -7.17 1.00 -19.13
CA SER A 223 -7.82 0.41 -17.96
C SER A 223 -8.54 1.47 -17.15
N TYR A 224 -9.72 1.14 -16.64
CA TYR A 224 -10.51 2.02 -15.79
C TYR A 224 -11.31 1.22 -14.76
N ALA A 225 -11.71 1.87 -13.66
CA ALA A 225 -12.56 1.27 -12.65
C ALA A 225 -13.99 1.79 -12.79
N LEU A 226 -14.94 0.90 -13.02
CA LEU A 226 -16.36 1.25 -12.96
C LEU A 226 -16.85 1.09 -11.53
N ALA A 227 -17.38 2.16 -10.94
CA ALA A 227 -17.86 2.18 -9.58
C ALA A 227 -19.38 2.37 -9.52
N MET A 228 -20.07 1.48 -8.82
CA MET A 228 -21.51 1.56 -8.55
C MET A 228 -21.75 1.88 -7.08
N CYS A 229 -22.55 2.91 -6.80
CA CYS A 229 -23.00 3.23 -5.45
C CYS A 229 -24.39 2.64 -5.20
N ILE A 230 -24.49 1.71 -4.26
CA ILE A 230 -25.73 1.04 -3.91
C ILE A 230 -26.34 1.75 -2.70
N HIS A 231 -27.51 2.35 -2.91
CA HIS A 231 -28.35 2.91 -1.86
C HIS A 231 -29.46 1.91 -1.50
N THR A 232 -29.93 1.93 -0.26
CA THR A 232 -31.04 1.08 0.17
C THR A 232 -32.00 1.86 1.06
N LEU A 233 -33.27 1.84 0.68
CA LEU A 233 -34.40 2.32 1.47
C LEU A 233 -35.20 1.08 1.91
N ALA A 234 -35.48 0.93 3.20
CA ALA A 234 -36.53 0.01 3.64
C ALA A 234 -37.86 0.74 3.61
N VAL A 235 -38.88 0.13 3.01
CA VAL A 235 -40.25 0.58 3.15
C VAL A 235 -40.72 0.12 4.53
N ASP A 236 -41.23 1.04 5.36
CA ASP A 236 -41.92 0.69 6.60
C ASP A 236 -43.17 -0.11 6.25
N ARG A 237 -43.04 -1.44 6.20
CA ARG A 237 -44.19 -2.32 6.32
C ARG A 237 -44.47 -2.43 7.81
N GLY A 238 -45.33 -1.55 8.31
CA GLY A 238 -46.03 -1.81 9.57
C GLY A 238 -46.69 -3.18 9.51
N ASP A 239 -46.81 -3.86 10.65
CA ASP A 239 -47.29 -5.24 10.80
C ASP A 239 -48.73 -5.51 10.29
N ASP A 240 -49.42 -4.52 9.72
CA ASP A 240 -50.75 -4.70 9.12
C ASP A 240 -50.64 -4.95 7.61
N ALA A 241 -50.64 -6.24 7.27
CA ALA A 241 -50.77 -6.74 5.92
C ALA A 241 -52.10 -6.33 5.29
N GLN A 242 -52.09 -5.28 4.47
CA GLN A 242 -52.84 -5.15 3.20
C GLN A 242 -52.59 -3.76 2.62
N ALA A 243 -51.75 -3.66 1.59
CA ALA A 243 -51.64 -2.46 0.77
C ALA A 243 -51.67 -2.84 -0.71
N THR A 244 -52.79 -2.49 -1.31
CA THR A 244 -53.05 -2.32 -2.74
C THR A 244 -51.95 -1.50 -3.41
N GLU A 245 -51.58 -1.91 -4.63
CA GLU A 245 -50.64 -1.20 -5.50
C GLU A 245 -51.20 0.18 -5.87
N GLY A 246 -50.67 1.23 -5.23
CA GLY A 246 -51.00 2.61 -5.54
C GLY A 246 -50.20 3.55 -4.63
N GLU A 247 -49.24 4.24 -5.23
CA GLU A 247 -48.57 5.45 -4.70
C GLU A 247 -47.94 5.34 -3.29
N VAL A 248 -46.72 4.79 -3.23
CA VAL A 248 -45.82 5.01 -2.07
C VAL A 248 -44.98 6.26 -2.36
N GLU A 249 -45.56 7.43 -2.12
CA GLU A 249 -44.78 8.66 -1.96
C GLU A 249 -44.19 8.71 -0.53
N GLY A 250 -42.85 8.67 -0.45
CA GLY A 250 -42.06 9.28 0.63
C GLY A 250 -42.19 8.70 2.04
N GLY A 251 -41.42 7.65 2.37
CA GLY A 251 -41.28 7.20 3.76
C GLY A 251 -40.33 6.04 4.02
N GLY A 252 -39.29 5.86 3.20
CA GLY A 252 -38.37 4.74 3.38
C GLY A 252 -37.19 5.07 4.31
N GLN A 253 -36.95 4.27 5.36
CA GLN A 253 -35.78 4.45 6.23
C GLN A 253 -34.50 4.03 5.49
N VAL A 254 -33.51 4.92 5.45
CA VAL A 254 -32.20 4.68 4.83
C VAL A 254 -31.43 3.61 5.61
N ARG A 255 -30.80 2.69 4.88
CA ARG A 255 -30.03 1.58 5.46
C ARG A 255 -28.58 1.58 5.01
N CYS A 256 -27.69 1.28 5.95
CA CYS A 256 -26.29 1.02 5.69
C CYS A 256 -26.09 -0.43 5.23
N LEU A 257 -25.32 -0.64 4.17
CA LEU A 257 -24.93 -1.98 3.73
C LEU A 257 -23.49 -2.27 4.16
N LEU A 258 -23.23 -3.55 4.48
CA LEU A 258 -21.89 -4.11 4.64
C LEU A 258 -21.83 -5.47 3.97
N ILE A 259 -20.66 -5.90 3.51
CA ILE A 259 -20.53 -7.26 2.95
C ILE A 259 -20.52 -8.28 4.09
N ASP A 260 -21.36 -9.32 3.95
CA ASP A 260 -21.38 -10.50 4.81
C ASP A 260 -20.26 -11.46 4.38
N ARG A 261 -19.39 -11.78 5.33
CA ARG A 261 -18.24 -12.67 5.15
C ARG A 261 -18.60 -14.06 4.62
N ASN A 262 -19.67 -14.64 5.16
CA ASN A 262 -20.06 -16.00 4.83
C ASN A 262 -20.70 -16.05 3.44
N GLN A 263 -21.41 -14.99 3.06
CA GLN A 263 -22.01 -14.88 1.73
C GLN A 263 -20.95 -14.63 0.67
N ILE A 264 -20.06 -13.65 0.87
CA ILE A 264 -19.00 -13.37 -0.11
C ILE A 264 -18.02 -14.53 -0.26
N ALA A 265 -17.75 -15.30 0.80
CA ALA A 265 -16.92 -16.50 0.69
C ALA A 265 -17.47 -17.53 -0.31
N ARG A 266 -18.79 -17.52 -0.56
CA ARG A 266 -19.43 -18.40 -1.56
C ARG A 266 -19.10 -17.97 -2.98
N GLU A 267 -18.85 -16.68 -3.20
CA GLU A 267 -18.49 -16.09 -4.49
C GLU A 267 -17.04 -16.38 -4.91
N TYR A 268 -16.20 -16.82 -3.97
CA TYR A 268 -14.77 -17.11 -4.20
C TYR A 268 -14.38 -18.55 -3.81
N ARG A 269 -15.31 -19.51 -3.85
CA ARG A 269 -15.08 -20.90 -3.37
C ARG A 269 -13.84 -21.57 -3.96
N ARG A 270 -13.51 -21.28 -5.23
CA ARG A 270 -12.41 -21.93 -5.97
C ARG A 270 -11.04 -21.33 -5.65
N THR A 271 -10.94 -20.01 -5.57
CA THR A 271 -9.66 -19.31 -5.45
C THR A 271 -9.35 -18.89 -4.01
N ARG A 272 -10.39 -18.60 -3.20
CA ARG A 272 -10.28 -17.88 -1.91
C ARG A 272 -9.43 -16.61 -2.01
N ASP A 273 -9.26 -16.05 -3.21
CA ASP A 273 -8.34 -14.94 -3.48
C ASP A 273 -9.03 -13.60 -3.29
N TYR A 274 -9.48 -13.36 -2.05
CA TYR A 274 -10.00 -12.07 -1.61
C TYR A 274 -9.47 -11.72 -0.21
N THR A 275 -9.30 -10.42 0.03
CA THR A 275 -8.96 -9.85 1.32
C THR A 275 -10.21 -9.26 1.96
N PHE A 276 -10.43 -9.58 3.23
CA PHE A 276 -11.53 -9.11 4.05
C PHE A 276 -11.04 -8.05 5.05
N TYR A 277 -11.63 -6.86 5.04
CA TYR A 277 -11.18 -5.71 5.85
C TYR A 277 -12.19 -5.35 6.93
N SER A 278 -12.15 -6.04 8.07
CA SER A 278 -13.10 -5.84 9.17
C SER A 278 -13.32 -4.35 9.46
N GLN A 279 -14.59 -3.94 9.58
CA GLN A 279 -14.96 -2.60 10.01
C GLN A 279 -15.60 -2.65 11.39
N ALA A 280 -15.29 -1.67 12.24
CA ALA A 280 -15.74 -1.62 13.63
C ALA A 280 -15.49 -2.94 14.38
N PHE A 281 -14.36 -3.59 14.08
CA PHE A 281 -13.94 -4.89 14.63
C PHE A 281 -14.85 -6.09 14.30
N SER A 282 -15.88 -5.91 13.47
CA SER A 282 -16.81 -7.00 13.13
C SER A 282 -16.10 -8.15 12.39
N PRO A 283 -16.19 -9.40 12.88
CA PRO A 283 -15.63 -10.55 12.17
C PRO A 283 -16.50 -11.01 10.99
N LEU A 284 -17.74 -10.51 10.91
CA LEU A 284 -18.77 -10.95 9.96
C LEU A 284 -19.08 -9.92 8.87
N TYR A 285 -18.96 -8.62 9.15
CA TYR A 285 -19.43 -7.55 8.26
C TYR A 285 -18.31 -6.56 7.94
N SER A 286 -18.14 -6.20 6.66
CA SER A 286 -16.87 -5.59 6.23
C SER A 286 -16.87 -5.02 4.81
N ASN A 287 -15.69 -4.51 4.42
CA ASN A 287 -15.26 -4.23 3.05
C ASN A 287 -14.40 -5.38 2.50
N ILE A 288 -14.28 -5.48 1.18
CA ILE A 288 -13.46 -6.51 0.53
C ILE A 288 -12.59 -5.92 -0.58
N SER A 289 -11.54 -6.65 -0.93
CA SER A 289 -10.88 -6.53 -2.23
C SER A 289 -10.51 -7.90 -2.76
N SER A 290 -10.42 -8.05 -4.07
CA SER A 290 -9.97 -9.28 -4.72
C SER A 290 -9.23 -8.93 -6.01
N ARG A 291 -8.35 -9.83 -6.45
CA ARG A 291 -7.65 -9.68 -7.74
C ARG A 291 -8.54 -10.03 -8.92
N GLU A 292 -9.59 -10.80 -8.66
CA GLU A 292 -10.54 -11.30 -9.65
C GLU A 292 -11.98 -10.91 -9.28
N PRO A 293 -12.89 -10.83 -10.26
CA PRO A 293 -14.31 -10.60 -10.02
C PRO A 293 -14.98 -11.74 -9.22
N PRO A 294 -16.03 -11.44 -8.41
CA PRO A 294 -16.86 -12.45 -7.75
C PRO A 294 -17.69 -13.27 -8.74
N SER A 295 -18.09 -14.48 -8.33
CA SER A 295 -18.77 -15.43 -9.23
C SER A 295 -20.09 -14.93 -9.82
N PHE A 296 -20.83 -14.07 -9.10
CA PHE A 296 -22.05 -13.46 -9.62
C PHE A 296 -21.82 -12.59 -10.87
N LEU A 297 -20.60 -12.11 -11.14
CA LEU A 297 -20.26 -11.39 -12.36
C LEU A 297 -19.78 -12.32 -13.49
N HIS A 298 -19.27 -13.52 -13.18
CA HIS A 298 -18.54 -14.36 -14.15
C HIS A 298 -19.31 -14.61 -15.44
N SER A 299 -20.59 -14.96 -15.36
CA SER A 299 -21.38 -15.24 -16.57
C SER A 299 -21.47 -14.04 -17.52
N LEU A 300 -21.61 -12.82 -16.99
CA LEU A 300 -21.63 -11.61 -17.81
C LEU A 300 -20.25 -11.32 -18.37
N LEU A 301 -19.24 -11.35 -17.52
CA LEU A 301 -17.87 -11.00 -17.90
C LEU A 301 -17.34 -11.96 -18.97
N SER A 302 -17.59 -13.26 -18.84
CA SER A 302 -17.21 -14.25 -19.86
C SER A 302 -17.90 -14.00 -21.20
N ALA A 303 -19.20 -13.63 -21.20
CA ALA A 303 -19.91 -13.28 -22.42
C ALA A 303 -19.31 -12.02 -23.07
N MET A 304 -19.03 -10.97 -22.28
CA MET A 304 -18.37 -9.75 -22.76
C MET A 304 -16.98 -10.05 -23.35
N GLN A 305 -16.18 -10.90 -22.69
CA GLN A 305 -14.86 -11.30 -23.19
C GLN A 305 -14.98 -12.09 -24.50
N GLY A 306 -15.86 -13.10 -24.54
CA GLY A 306 -16.08 -13.92 -25.72
C GLY A 306 -16.54 -13.10 -26.91
N ASN A 307 -17.52 -12.22 -26.72
CA ASN A 307 -18.04 -11.38 -27.79
C ASN A 307 -17.01 -10.34 -28.26
N MET A 308 -16.27 -9.72 -27.34
CA MET A 308 -15.17 -8.82 -27.73
C MET A 308 -14.07 -9.57 -28.49
N SER A 309 -13.78 -10.80 -28.10
CA SER A 309 -12.81 -11.66 -28.79
C SER A 309 -13.28 -12.02 -30.20
N MET A 310 -14.53 -12.45 -30.36
CA MET A 310 -15.12 -12.77 -31.67
C MET A 310 -15.14 -11.56 -32.61
N ARG A 311 -15.44 -10.36 -32.12
CA ARG A 311 -15.39 -9.12 -32.91
C ARG A 311 -13.97 -8.71 -33.32
N ASN A 312 -12.93 -9.35 -32.78
CA ASN A 312 -11.53 -9.04 -33.05
C ASN A 312 -10.74 -10.31 -33.41
N ASP A 313 -11.27 -11.13 -34.31
CA ASP A 313 -10.63 -12.32 -34.88
C ASP A 313 -10.11 -13.33 -33.83
N GLY A 314 -10.85 -13.49 -32.73
CA GLY A 314 -10.49 -14.41 -31.64
C GLY A 314 -9.36 -13.89 -30.74
N ALA A 315 -8.97 -12.62 -30.87
CA ALA A 315 -7.95 -12.04 -30.01
C ALA A 315 -8.44 -11.87 -28.57
N ASP A 316 -7.54 -12.08 -27.60
CA ASP A 316 -7.79 -11.78 -26.19
C ASP A 316 -7.62 -10.27 -25.94
N VAL A 317 -8.73 -9.54 -26.03
CA VAL A 317 -8.79 -8.07 -25.99
C VAL A 317 -9.25 -7.55 -24.64
N LEU A 318 -10.24 -8.18 -24.01
CA LEU A 318 -10.92 -7.66 -22.83
C LEU A 318 -10.61 -8.53 -21.62
N SER A 319 -10.20 -7.89 -20.53
CA SER A 319 -9.94 -8.56 -19.26
C SER A 319 -10.54 -7.79 -18.10
N PHE A 320 -10.86 -8.51 -17.04
CA PHE A 320 -11.43 -7.96 -15.82
C PHE A 320 -10.51 -8.31 -14.66
N GLY A 321 -10.02 -7.27 -14.01
CA GLY A 321 -9.06 -7.42 -12.92
C GLY A 321 -9.69 -7.17 -11.57
N TYR A 322 -8.97 -6.39 -10.78
CA TYR A 322 -9.28 -6.02 -9.41
C TYR A 322 -10.76 -5.67 -9.18
N PHE A 323 -11.33 -6.23 -8.11
CA PHE A 323 -12.65 -5.90 -7.63
C PHE A 323 -12.57 -5.42 -6.18
N GLN A 324 -13.34 -4.38 -5.84
CA GLN A 324 -13.39 -3.84 -4.49
C GLN A 324 -14.82 -3.55 -4.07
N GLY A 325 -15.16 -3.88 -2.84
CA GLY A 325 -16.42 -3.48 -2.23
C GLY A 325 -16.14 -2.72 -0.95
N TYR A 326 -16.66 -1.51 -0.78
CA TYR A 326 -16.50 -0.77 0.46
C TYR A 326 -17.64 0.19 0.77
N SER A 327 -17.92 0.37 2.05
CA SER A 327 -18.85 1.40 2.52
C SER A 327 -18.28 2.80 2.28
N ASN A 328 -19.09 3.70 1.70
CA ASN A 328 -18.73 5.10 1.52
C ASN A 328 -18.69 5.90 2.84
N ILE A 329 -19.01 5.29 3.98
CA ILE A 329 -18.61 5.82 5.31
C ILE A 329 -17.11 6.17 5.30
N LYS A 330 -16.30 5.36 4.62
CA LYS A 330 -14.86 5.60 4.47
C LYS A 330 -14.54 6.88 3.67
N ARG A 331 -15.40 7.32 2.74
CA ARG A 331 -15.25 8.61 2.02
C ARG A 331 -15.81 9.78 2.82
N ALA A 332 -16.89 9.53 3.57
CA ALA A 332 -17.46 10.56 4.43
C ALA A 332 -16.47 10.97 5.54
N VAL A 333 -15.76 9.99 6.10
CA VAL A 333 -14.75 10.18 7.16
C VAL A 333 -13.37 10.62 6.60
N ARG A 334 -13.18 10.70 5.27
CA ARG A 334 -11.94 11.22 4.64
C ARG A 334 -12.03 11.31 3.12
N HIS A 335 -11.40 12.34 2.55
CA HIS A 335 -11.25 12.46 1.09
C HIS A 335 -10.26 11.45 0.51
N SER A 336 -9.17 11.14 1.21
CA SER A 336 -8.18 10.14 0.81
C SER A 336 -7.74 9.25 1.98
N ALA A 337 -7.10 8.11 1.68
CA ALA A 337 -6.46 7.30 2.73
C ALA A 337 -5.37 8.07 3.52
N GLY A 338 -4.75 9.07 2.87
CA GLY A 338 -3.78 9.95 3.49
C GLY A 338 -4.38 10.90 4.54
N ASP A 339 -5.68 11.14 4.51
CA ASP A 339 -6.32 12.15 5.37
C ASP A 339 -6.87 11.58 6.67
N LEU A 340 -6.87 10.25 6.88
CA LEU A 340 -7.37 9.64 8.13
C LEU A 340 -6.41 9.88 9.29
N LEU A 341 -6.74 10.78 10.22
CA LEU A 341 -5.90 11.11 11.38
C LEU A 341 -5.78 9.91 12.33
N ALA A 342 -6.84 9.12 12.47
CA ALA A 342 -6.85 7.89 13.28
C ALA A 342 -5.78 6.85 12.88
N THR A 343 -5.16 6.97 11.70
CA THR A 343 -4.07 6.06 11.26
C THR A 343 -2.67 6.67 11.34
N LYS A 344 -2.56 7.91 11.82
CA LYS A 344 -1.31 8.67 11.81
C LYS A 344 -0.46 8.50 13.07
N GLY A 345 -0.94 7.81 14.09
CA GLY A 345 -0.16 7.55 15.31
C GLY A 345 0.23 8.83 16.06
N TYR A 346 -0.55 9.91 15.94
CA TYR A 346 -0.20 11.20 16.54
C TYR A 346 -0.13 11.14 18.07
N ALA A 347 -0.98 10.35 18.72
CA ALA A 347 -0.95 10.20 20.16
C ALA A 347 0.33 9.50 20.62
N THR A 348 0.71 8.40 19.97
CA THR A 348 1.98 7.72 20.23
C THR A 348 3.16 8.66 19.98
N ALA A 349 3.17 9.34 18.83
CA ALA A 349 4.23 10.27 18.48
C ALA A 349 4.37 11.44 19.47
N GLY A 350 3.26 11.96 20.00
CA GLY A 350 3.26 13.10 20.93
C GLY A 350 3.56 12.71 22.37
N LEU A 351 2.91 11.65 22.87
CA LEU A 351 2.86 11.31 24.29
C LEU A 351 4.01 10.39 24.76
N THR A 352 4.62 9.60 23.86
CA THR A 352 5.59 8.57 24.26
C THR A 352 7.04 8.94 24.01
N VAL A 353 7.31 10.12 23.41
CA VAL A 353 8.67 10.65 23.27
C VAL A 353 9.08 11.32 24.60
N PRO A 354 10.20 10.92 25.22
CA PRO A 354 10.72 11.60 26.40
C PRO A 354 11.05 13.07 26.11
N THR A 355 10.82 13.96 27.08
CA THR A 355 11.11 15.39 26.91
C THR A 355 12.58 15.66 26.59
N LYS A 356 13.49 14.94 27.25
CA LYS A 356 14.93 14.97 26.98
C LYS A 356 15.30 14.58 25.54
N ASP A 357 14.63 13.58 24.97
CA ASP A 357 14.89 13.09 23.61
C ASP A 357 14.33 14.06 22.55
N ALA A 358 13.20 14.69 22.83
CA ALA A 358 12.64 15.72 21.95
C ALA A 358 13.57 16.95 21.86
N CYS A 359 14.27 17.29 22.94
CA CYS A 359 15.24 18.37 23.00
C CYS A 359 16.56 18.09 22.25
N LEU A 360 16.79 16.86 21.77
CA LEU A 360 18.01 16.50 21.01
C LEU A 360 18.11 17.19 19.63
N GLY A 361 17.04 17.84 19.17
CA GLY A 361 17.05 18.66 17.96
C GLY A 361 15.76 19.45 17.76
N VAL A 362 15.88 20.68 17.25
CA VAL A 362 14.75 21.60 17.00
C VAL A 362 13.67 20.96 16.13
N ALA A 363 14.05 20.18 15.12
CA ALA A 363 13.10 19.48 14.25
C ALA A 363 12.29 18.40 14.99
N THR A 364 12.92 17.64 15.89
CA THR A 364 12.26 16.61 16.71
C THR A 364 11.28 17.26 17.69
N SER A 365 11.71 18.30 18.39
CA SER A 365 10.87 19.09 19.29
C SER A 365 9.66 19.67 18.56
N ARG A 366 9.86 20.36 17.42
CA ARG A 366 8.75 20.90 16.61
C ARG A 366 7.77 19.82 16.15
N LYS A 367 8.28 18.64 15.76
CA LYS A 367 7.43 17.53 15.31
C LYS A 367 6.59 16.94 16.45
N ARG A 368 7.17 16.80 17.64
CA ARG A 368 6.44 16.38 18.85
C ARG A 368 5.40 17.41 19.25
N GLU A 369 5.77 18.69 19.34
CA GLU A 369 4.83 19.75 19.71
C GLU A 369 3.67 19.84 18.72
N ARG A 370 3.92 19.68 17.42
CA ARG A 370 2.85 19.57 16.43
C ARG A 370 1.92 18.39 16.70
N ALA A 371 2.46 17.21 17.02
CA ALA A 371 1.64 16.04 17.36
C ALA A 371 0.80 16.28 18.62
N LEU A 372 1.36 16.93 19.64
CA LEU A 372 0.65 17.33 20.87
C LEU A 372 -0.47 18.34 20.58
N ARG A 373 -0.20 19.36 19.74
CA ARG A 373 -1.24 20.32 19.33
C ARG A 373 -2.39 19.65 18.60
N ILE A 374 -2.10 18.68 17.71
CA ILE A 374 -3.12 17.90 17.00
C ILE A 374 -4.01 17.13 17.98
N ILE A 375 -3.44 16.35 18.91
CA ILE A 375 -4.25 15.54 19.84
C ILE A 375 -4.99 16.38 20.89
N ARG A 376 -4.58 17.63 21.10
CA ARG A 376 -5.24 18.61 21.98
C ARG A 376 -6.25 19.48 21.24
N GLY A 377 -6.40 19.33 19.92
CA GLY A 377 -7.27 20.17 19.09
C GLY A 377 -6.79 21.62 18.91
N GLN A 378 -5.52 21.90 19.20
CA GLN A 378 -4.96 23.26 19.18
C GLN A 378 -4.58 23.76 17.78
N GLU A 379 -4.58 22.90 16.77
CA GLU A 379 -4.43 23.34 15.37
C GLU A 379 -5.71 24.02 14.85
N THR A 380 -6.86 23.74 15.47
CA THR A 380 -8.17 24.35 15.18
C THR A 380 -8.81 24.81 16.48
N ALA A 381 -8.25 25.84 17.12
CA ALA A 381 -8.65 26.26 18.47
C ALA A 381 -10.15 26.59 18.62
N ASP A 382 -10.77 27.14 17.57
CA ASP A 382 -12.21 27.47 17.54
C ASP A 382 -13.11 26.23 17.34
N ALA A 383 -12.56 25.12 16.85
CA ALA A 383 -13.23 23.85 16.63
C ALA A 383 -12.25 22.67 16.89
N PRO A 384 -11.94 22.37 18.17
CA PRO A 384 -10.88 21.42 18.53
C PRO A 384 -11.06 20.02 17.91
N GLU A 385 -12.30 19.59 17.73
CA GLU A 385 -12.65 18.32 17.12
C GLU A 385 -12.28 18.24 15.64
N GLU A 386 -11.97 19.34 14.94
CA GLU A 386 -11.58 19.29 13.52
C GLU A 386 -10.12 18.85 13.29
N SER A 387 -9.27 18.96 14.32
CA SER A 387 -7.87 18.53 14.26
C SER A 387 -7.56 17.34 15.17
N THR A 388 -8.47 16.98 16.07
CA THR A 388 -8.28 15.88 17.02
C THR A 388 -8.62 14.53 16.37
N PRO A 389 -7.70 13.54 16.39
CA PRO A 389 -7.98 12.19 15.90
C PRO A 389 -9.18 11.57 16.62
N PHE A 390 -9.96 10.76 15.89
CA PHE A 390 -11.22 10.14 16.33
C PHE A 390 -12.38 11.12 16.52
N ALA A 391 -12.16 12.28 17.15
CA ALA A 391 -13.19 13.32 17.28
C ALA A 391 -13.59 13.87 15.91
N ARG A 392 -12.60 14.17 15.05
CA ARG A 392 -12.83 14.64 13.69
C ARG A 392 -13.57 13.60 12.86
N GLU A 393 -13.08 12.36 12.91
CA GLU A 393 -13.68 11.25 12.18
C GLU A 393 -15.13 10.99 12.64
N ARG A 394 -15.41 11.17 13.93
CA ARG A 394 -16.77 11.02 14.49
C ARG A 394 -17.67 12.13 13.98
N ARG A 395 -17.24 13.38 14.02
CA ARG A 395 -18.00 14.52 13.47
C ARG A 395 -18.31 14.32 11.98
N GLN A 396 -17.33 13.86 11.20
CA GLN A 396 -17.54 13.57 9.78
C GLN A 396 -18.52 12.41 9.56
N LEU A 397 -18.53 11.41 10.44
CA LEU A 397 -19.51 10.34 10.41
C LEU A 397 -20.91 10.86 10.77
N ASP A 398 -21.03 11.70 11.79
CA ASP A 398 -22.29 12.30 12.22
C ASP A 398 -22.94 13.11 11.08
N VAL A 399 -22.15 13.93 10.37
CA VAL A 399 -22.60 14.65 9.16
C VAL A 399 -23.11 13.70 8.07
N ALA A 400 -22.46 12.54 7.89
CA ALA A 400 -22.86 11.55 6.89
C ALA A 400 -24.18 10.86 7.25
N ILE A 401 -24.38 10.59 8.55
CA ILE A 401 -25.63 10.02 9.09
C ILE A 401 -26.77 11.03 8.89
N GLU A 402 -26.56 12.30 9.25
CA GLU A 402 -27.53 13.39 9.08
C GLU A 402 -27.92 13.58 7.60
N ALA A 403 -26.93 13.53 6.70
CA ALA A 403 -27.17 13.63 5.26
C ALA A 403 -27.79 12.36 4.65
N SER A 404 -27.89 11.26 5.41
CA SER A 404 -28.32 9.94 4.91
C SER A 404 -27.49 9.40 3.74
N GLU A 405 -26.23 9.82 3.63
CA GLU A 405 -25.32 9.52 2.52
C GLU A 405 -24.37 8.36 2.89
N VAL A 406 -24.93 7.15 3.02
CA VAL A 406 -24.17 5.93 3.38
C VAL A 406 -24.20 4.82 2.31
N PRO A 407 -24.00 5.11 1.02
CA PRO A 407 -24.01 4.06 0.00
C PRO A 407 -22.86 3.07 0.17
N TYR A 408 -23.05 1.89 -0.40
CA TYR A 408 -21.97 0.93 -0.54
C TYR A 408 -21.46 0.91 -1.97
N ARG A 409 -20.15 1.06 -2.13
CA ARG A 409 -19.51 1.17 -3.44
C ARG A 409 -18.92 -0.18 -3.84
N LEU A 410 -19.34 -0.68 -5.00
CA LEU A 410 -18.71 -1.81 -5.69
C LEU A 410 -17.90 -1.27 -6.87
N GLU A 411 -16.68 -1.73 -7.04
CA GLU A 411 -15.77 -1.30 -8.10
C GLU A 411 -15.24 -2.51 -8.87
N GLN A 412 -15.35 -2.47 -10.19
CA GLN A 412 -14.77 -3.46 -11.10
C GLN A 412 -13.77 -2.77 -12.04
N VAL A 413 -12.52 -3.24 -12.04
CA VAL A 413 -11.53 -2.80 -13.03
C VAL A 413 -11.75 -3.53 -14.35
N VAL A 414 -11.84 -2.76 -15.42
CA VAL A 414 -11.96 -3.20 -16.81
C VAL A 414 -10.69 -2.80 -17.55
N SER A 415 -10.11 -3.73 -18.30
CA SER A 415 -8.86 -3.54 -19.03
C SER A 415 -9.00 -4.02 -20.48
N LEU A 416 -8.75 -3.13 -21.44
CA LEU A 416 -8.77 -3.42 -22.86
C LEU A 416 -7.35 -3.35 -23.42
N ASN A 417 -6.92 -4.40 -24.12
CA ASN A 417 -5.69 -4.41 -24.90
C ASN A 417 -5.97 -3.82 -26.28
N THR A 418 -5.76 -2.51 -26.40
CA THR A 418 -6.03 -1.75 -27.62
C THR A 418 -5.11 -2.14 -28.76
N ALA A 419 -3.90 -2.65 -28.48
CA ALA A 419 -3.01 -3.17 -29.51
C ALA A 419 -3.56 -4.42 -30.21
N ARG A 420 -4.42 -5.20 -29.53
CA ARG A 420 -5.09 -6.39 -30.08
C ARG A 420 -6.44 -6.11 -30.72
N LEU A 421 -6.97 -4.88 -30.61
CA LEU A 421 -8.15 -4.47 -31.37
C LEU A 421 -7.83 -4.41 -32.86
N LEU A 422 -8.78 -4.86 -33.69
CA LEU A 422 -8.75 -4.61 -35.13
C LEU A 422 -8.77 -3.09 -35.41
N PRO A 423 -8.14 -2.62 -36.49
CA PRO A 423 -8.00 -1.19 -36.75
C PRO A 423 -9.32 -0.40 -36.73
N HIS A 424 -10.42 -0.99 -37.21
CA HIS A 424 -11.74 -0.35 -37.24
C HIS A 424 -12.45 -0.34 -35.87
N ASN A 425 -12.07 -1.24 -34.96
CA ASN A 425 -12.60 -1.31 -33.59
C ASN A 425 -11.77 -0.49 -32.60
N ARG A 426 -10.61 0.04 -33.00
CA ARG A 426 -9.69 0.77 -32.12
C ARG A 426 -10.12 2.23 -31.93
N THR A 427 -11.28 2.41 -31.30
CA THR A 427 -11.89 3.71 -30.99
C THR A 427 -12.19 3.82 -29.49
N PHE A 428 -12.31 5.06 -28.99
CA PHE A 428 -12.71 5.28 -27.60
C PHE A 428 -14.17 4.88 -27.37
N ASP A 429 -15.02 4.90 -28.40
CA ASP A 429 -16.37 4.33 -28.33
C ASP A 429 -16.33 2.84 -27.98
N THR A 430 -15.46 2.04 -28.61
CA THR A 430 -15.27 0.62 -28.26
C THR A 430 -14.84 0.43 -26.80
N VAL A 431 -13.97 1.31 -26.30
CA VAL A 431 -13.55 1.30 -24.88
C VAL A 431 -14.75 1.58 -23.97
N LEU A 432 -15.48 2.67 -24.21
CA LEU A 432 -16.60 3.11 -23.38
C LEU A 432 -17.81 2.18 -23.45
N ARG A 433 -18.04 1.50 -24.58
CA ARG A 433 -19.15 0.55 -24.77
C ARG A 433 -19.23 -0.52 -23.69
N THR A 434 -18.08 -1.00 -23.20
CA THR A 434 -18.05 -2.06 -22.17
C THR A 434 -18.60 -1.60 -20.81
N ILE A 435 -18.77 -0.30 -20.58
CA ILE A 435 -19.40 0.26 -19.38
C ILE A 435 -20.88 -0.16 -19.27
N PHE A 436 -21.62 -0.13 -20.38
CA PHE A 436 -23.08 -0.21 -20.35
C PHE A 436 -23.62 -1.57 -19.91
N GLN A 437 -22.96 -2.67 -20.26
CA GLN A 437 -23.38 -4.01 -19.82
C GLN A 437 -23.18 -4.20 -18.31
N LEU A 438 -22.12 -3.62 -17.74
CA LEU A 438 -21.92 -3.61 -16.29
C LEU A 438 -22.95 -2.71 -15.59
N MET A 439 -23.22 -1.51 -16.13
CA MET A 439 -24.28 -0.64 -15.61
C MET A 439 -25.64 -1.35 -15.63
N ARG A 440 -25.99 -1.98 -16.76
CA ARG A 440 -27.21 -2.78 -16.93
C ARG A 440 -27.29 -3.89 -15.88
N PHE A 441 -26.22 -4.65 -15.68
CA PHE A 441 -26.17 -5.72 -14.69
C PHE A 441 -26.49 -5.19 -13.29
N PHE A 442 -25.77 -4.15 -12.84
CA PHE A 442 -25.99 -3.61 -11.50
C PHE A 442 -27.37 -2.95 -11.33
N ALA A 443 -27.92 -2.36 -12.39
CA ALA A 443 -29.24 -1.74 -12.37
C ALA A 443 -30.40 -2.75 -12.43
N ARG A 444 -30.27 -3.84 -13.20
CA ARG A 444 -31.39 -4.75 -13.51
C ARG A 444 -31.30 -6.12 -12.85
N GLU A 445 -30.11 -6.54 -12.45
CA GLU A 445 -29.86 -7.91 -11.95
C GLU A 445 -29.49 -7.87 -10.46
N ARG A 446 -30.23 -7.05 -9.70
CA ARG A 446 -30.01 -6.81 -8.26
C ARG A 446 -29.96 -8.12 -7.45
N GLU A 447 -30.85 -9.05 -7.76
CA GLU A 447 -30.93 -10.36 -7.09
C GLU A 447 -29.63 -11.18 -7.24
N SER A 448 -28.85 -10.92 -8.28
CA SER A 448 -27.58 -11.62 -8.52
C SER A 448 -26.50 -11.25 -7.51
N TYR A 449 -26.59 -10.12 -6.83
CA TYR A 449 -25.53 -9.65 -5.93
C TYR A 449 -26.03 -9.20 -4.55
N ILE A 450 -27.33 -8.94 -4.37
CA ILE A 450 -27.85 -8.38 -3.10
C ILE A 450 -27.62 -9.32 -1.91
N HIS A 451 -27.54 -10.63 -2.15
CA HIS A 451 -27.30 -11.66 -1.13
C HIS A 451 -25.96 -11.55 -0.41
N ILE A 452 -24.98 -10.85 -1.00
CA ILE A 452 -23.67 -10.63 -0.37
C ILE A 452 -23.73 -9.57 0.74
N PHE A 453 -24.83 -8.81 0.82
CA PHE A 453 -24.95 -7.69 1.75
C PHE A 453 -25.73 -8.05 3.00
N ARG A 454 -25.25 -7.55 4.13
CA ARG A 454 -26.04 -7.33 5.33
C ARG A 454 -26.57 -5.90 5.31
N SER A 455 -27.89 -5.75 5.38
CA SER A 455 -28.55 -4.45 5.49
C SER A 455 -28.86 -4.12 6.94
N ILE A 456 -28.30 -3.00 7.42
CA ILE A 456 -28.35 -2.57 8.82
C ILE A 456 -28.96 -1.16 8.87
N PRO A 457 -29.82 -0.84 9.86
CA PRO A 457 -30.30 0.52 10.07
C PRO A 457 -29.13 1.51 10.24
N ILE A 458 -29.27 2.73 9.69
CA ILE A 458 -28.22 3.76 9.71
C ILE A 458 -27.89 4.26 11.13
N ASP A 459 -28.85 4.16 12.05
CA ASP A 459 -28.73 4.48 13.46
C ASP A 459 -28.02 3.39 14.29
N ILE A 460 -27.71 2.23 13.70
CA ILE A 460 -27.02 1.13 14.39
C ILE A 460 -25.53 1.08 14.05
N PHE A 461 -25.14 0.67 12.84
CA PHE A 461 -23.73 0.39 12.54
C PHE A 461 -22.83 1.64 12.55
N PRO A 462 -23.20 2.73 11.84
CA PRO A 462 -22.50 4.01 11.99
C PRO A 462 -22.38 4.48 13.45
N THR A 463 -23.44 4.38 14.24
CA THR A 463 -23.42 4.75 15.66
C THR A 463 -22.45 3.88 16.49
N ILE A 464 -22.38 2.56 16.23
CA ILE A 464 -21.37 1.68 16.85
C ILE A 464 -19.96 2.15 16.52
N LEU A 465 -19.71 2.51 15.26
CA LEU A 465 -18.40 3.03 14.84
C LEU A 465 -18.09 4.36 15.56
N GLY A 466 -19.07 5.26 15.68
CA GLY A 466 -18.96 6.51 16.44
C GLY A 466 -18.71 6.29 17.94
N ALA A 467 -19.34 5.27 18.54
CA ALA A 467 -19.13 4.92 19.94
C ALA A 467 -17.68 4.44 20.21
N TYR A 468 -17.11 3.64 19.31
CA TYR A 468 -15.69 3.26 19.42
C TYR A 468 -14.75 4.45 19.21
N MET A 469 -15.05 5.36 18.29
CA MET A 469 -14.26 6.59 18.15
C MET A 469 -14.27 7.40 19.44
N ARG A 470 -15.44 7.55 20.07
CA ARG A 470 -15.56 8.23 21.36
C ARG A 470 -14.79 7.51 22.47
N LEU A 471 -14.81 6.18 22.49
CA LEU A 471 -14.00 5.39 23.44
C LEU A 471 -12.51 5.69 23.29
N PHE A 472 -11.97 5.65 22.07
CA PHE A 472 -10.55 5.93 21.82
C PHE A 472 -10.17 7.38 22.10
N GLU A 473 -11.03 8.33 21.74
CA GLU A 473 -10.90 9.75 22.08
C GLU A 473 -10.74 9.93 23.61
N LEU A 474 -11.65 9.36 24.40
CA LEU A 474 -11.61 9.45 25.86
C LEU A 474 -10.39 8.76 26.47
N ALA A 475 -10.01 7.59 25.95
CA ALA A 475 -8.84 6.86 26.43
C ALA A 475 -7.54 7.65 26.19
N LEU A 476 -7.41 8.28 25.01
CA LEU A 476 -6.25 9.12 24.69
C LEU A 476 -6.25 10.43 25.46
N ALA A 477 -7.42 11.03 25.71
CA ALA A 477 -7.54 12.22 26.55
C ALA A 477 -7.08 11.95 28.00
N GLU A 478 -7.42 10.79 28.57
CA GLU A 478 -6.93 10.39 29.89
C GLU A 478 -5.40 10.19 29.89
N MET A 479 -4.84 9.58 28.84
CA MET A 479 -3.38 9.44 28.70
C MET A 479 -2.68 10.79 28.56
N GLU A 480 -3.26 11.74 27.83
CA GLU A 480 -2.77 13.13 27.76
C GLU A 480 -2.81 13.80 29.14
N GLY A 481 -3.89 13.63 29.89
CA GLY A 481 -4.01 14.15 31.26
C GLY A 481 -2.93 13.58 32.18
N ARG A 482 -2.65 12.28 32.11
CA ARG A 482 -1.56 11.63 32.85
C ARG A 482 -0.20 12.16 32.47
N TYR A 483 0.04 12.31 31.17
CA TYR A 483 1.27 12.87 30.63
C TYR A 483 1.53 14.28 31.18
N THR A 484 0.51 15.14 31.16
CA THR A 484 0.59 16.51 31.67
C THR A 484 0.84 16.53 33.19
N ARG A 485 0.16 15.67 33.96
CA ARG A 485 0.39 15.54 35.41
C ARG A 485 1.80 15.05 35.76
N ALA A 486 2.40 14.19 34.93
CA ALA A 486 3.74 13.67 35.13
C ALA A 486 4.86 14.66 34.74
N GLY A 487 4.53 15.73 34.01
CA GLY A 487 5.45 16.78 33.61
C GLY A 487 6.63 16.24 32.79
N GLU A 488 7.86 16.55 33.22
CA GLU A 488 9.07 16.14 32.50
C GLU A 488 9.24 14.62 32.36
N ARG A 489 8.65 13.84 33.28
CA ARG A 489 8.71 12.37 33.25
C ARG A 489 7.89 11.78 32.10
N GLY A 490 6.82 12.46 31.69
CA GLY A 490 5.88 11.96 30.69
C GLY A 490 5.23 10.63 31.10
N LEU A 491 4.83 9.82 30.11
CA LEU A 491 4.24 8.51 30.35
C LEU A 491 5.29 7.44 30.69
N ASP A 492 4.94 6.55 31.61
CA ASP A 492 5.73 5.35 31.88
C ASP A 492 5.66 4.36 30.70
N MET A 493 6.32 3.21 30.86
CA MET A 493 6.40 2.18 29.83
C MET A 493 5.03 1.54 29.51
N ALA A 494 4.25 1.21 30.53
CA ALA A 494 2.95 0.56 30.36
C ALA A 494 1.97 1.51 29.68
N GLN A 495 1.92 2.76 30.14
CA GLN A 495 1.09 3.81 29.56
C GLN A 495 1.52 4.14 28.12
N SER A 496 2.82 4.18 27.84
CA SER A 496 3.34 4.38 26.48
C SER A 496 2.91 3.25 25.52
N GLU A 497 3.01 1.99 25.95
CA GLU A 497 2.52 0.85 25.17
C GLU A 497 1.00 0.90 25.02
N GLY A 498 0.27 1.30 26.07
CA GLY A 498 -1.18 1.51 26.03
C GLY A 498 -1.61 2.49 24.94
N VAL A 499 -0.97 3.65 24.87
CA VAL A 499 -1.22 4.64 23.80
C VAL A 499 -0.96 4.02 22.42
N ALA A 500 0.14 3.29 22.25
CA ALA A 500 0.47 2.64 20.97
C ALA A 500 -0.53 1.54 20.58
N VAL A 501 -1.04 0.79 21.55
CA VAL A 501 -2.10 -0.21 21.34
C VAL A 501 -3.41 0.50 20.93
N ILE A 502 -3.79 1.58 21.60
CA ILE A 502 -5.00 2.36 21.30
C ILE A 502 -4.94 2.95 19.87
N ASP A 503 -3.85 3.63 19.50
CA ASP A 503 -3.66 4.18 18.14
C ASP A 503 -3.79 3.09 17.07
N ARG A 504 -3.20 1.91 17.32
CA ARG A 504 -3.24 0.78 16.40
C ARG A 504 -4.64 0.17 16.29
N LEU A 505 -5.34 -0.01 17.40
CA LEU A 505 -6.72 -0.49 17.41
C LEU A 505 -7.65 0.48 16.67
N GLY A 506 -7.50 1.78 16.91
CA GLY A 506 -8.23 2.81 16.18
C GLY A 506 -7.95 2.77 14.67
N GLY A 507 -6.68 2.63 14.27
CA GLY A 507 -6.31 2.46 12.86
C GLY A 507 -6.88 1.17 12.24
N TYR A 508 -6.92 0.06 12.99
CA TYR A 508 -7.53 -1.20 12.54
C TYR A 508 -9.05 -1.08 12.39
N MET A 509 -9.75 -0.44 13.33
CA MET A 509 -11.20 -0.25 13.33
C MET A 509 -11.73 0.33 12.00
N PHE A 510 -11.03 1.31 11.45
CA PHE A 510 -11.41 1.96 10.18
C PHE A 510 -10.99 1.18 8.94
N SER A 511 -9.84 0.53 9.01
CA SER A 511 -9.13 0.09 7.82
C SER A 511 -9.17 -1.42 7.61
N GLY A 512 -9.37 -2.20 8.67
CA GLY A 512 -9.30 -3.65 8.66
C GLY A 512 -7.92 -4.22 8.29
N PHE A 513 -6.88 -3.40 8.12
CA PHE A 513 -5.57 -3.87 7.67
C PHE A 513 -4.80 -4.55 8.80
N GLU A 514 -4.37 -5.78 8.56
CA GLU A 514 -3.60 -6.58 9.55
C GLU A 514 -2.28 -5.93 10.00
N ARG A 515 -1.72 -4.97 9.24
CA ARG A 515 -0.51 -4.24 9.67
C ARG A 515 -0.68 -3.49 10.99
N HIS A 516 -1.92 -3.09 11.31
CA HIS A 516 -2.25 -2.45 12.57
C HIS A 516 -2.31 -3.47 13.72
N LEU A 517 -2.37 -4.77 13.42
CA LEU A 517 -2.42 -5.86 14.39
C LEU A 517 -1.13 -6.70 14.40
N PRO A 518 0.00 -6.17 14.92
CA PRO A 518 1.23 -6.95 15.08
C PRO A 518 0.99 -8.13 16.02
N LYS A 519 0.82 -9.32 15.41
CA LYS A 519 0.40 -10.56 16.09
C LYS A 519 1.39 -10.99 17.18
N SER A 520 2.65 -10.59 17.07
CA SER A 520 3.69 -10.86 18.07
C SER A 520 3.39 -10.21 19.42
N VAL A 521 2.77 -9.02 19.43
CA VAL A 521 2.45 -8.27 20.67
C VAL A 521 0.98 -8.42 21.04
N LEU A 522 0.07 -8.31 20.08
CA LEU A 522 -1.37 -8.26 20.36
C LEU A 522 -2.01 -9.64 20.60
N ARG A 523 -1.38 -10.75 20.20
CA ARG A 523 -1.93 -12.08 20.51
C ARG A 523 -1.77 -12.42 22.00
N PRO A 524 -0.60 -12.20 22.64
CA PRO A 524 -0.45 -12.39 24.09
C PRO A 524 -1.37 -11.53 24.96
N LEU A 525 -1.82 -10.38 24.47
CA LEU A 525 -2.84 -9.55 25.11
C LEU A 525 -4.28 -10.09 24.97
N GLY A 526 -4.48 -11.21 24.27
CA GLY A 526 -5.80 -11.74 23.92
C GLY A 526 -6.55 -10.93 22.86
N THR A 527 -5.99 -9.83 22.37
CA THR A 527 -6.63 -8.91 21.44
C THR A 527 -6.99 -9.59 20.12
N VAL A 528 -6.04 -10.32 19.51
CA VAL A 528 -6.24 -10.95 18.19
C VAL A 528 -7.37 -11.98 18.23
N ASP A 529 -7.41 -12.82 19.26
CA ASP A 529 -8.41 -13.86 19.40
C ASP A 529 -9.78 -13.28 19.75
N SER A 530 -9.83 -12.25 20.60
CA SER A 530 -11.05 -11.51 20.92
C SER A 530 -11.64 -10.82 19.68
N LEU A 531 -10.82 -10.16 18.86
CA LEU A 531 -11.27 -9.54 17.61
C LEU A 531 -11.83 -10.59 16.64
N ARG A 532 -11.14 -11.73 16.50
CA ARG A 532 -11.56 -12.80 15.58
C ARG A 532 -12.87 -13.47 16.00
N THR A 533 -13.08 -13.66 17.31
CA THR A 533 -14.21 -14.46 17.83
C THR A 533 -15.39 -13.62 18.29
N ARG A 534 -15.13 -12.45 18.87
CA ARG A 534 -16.14 -11.59 19.52
C ARG A 534 -16.28 -10.23 18.87
N GLY A 535 -15.34 -9.85 18.00
CA GLY A 535 -15.29 -8.49 17.43
C GLY A 535 -15.07 -7.41 18.48
N TRP A 536 -14.33 -7.73 19.55
CA TRP A 536 -14.07 -6.81 20.66
C TRP A 536 -12.57 -6.55 20.85
N PRO A 537 -12.12 -5.28 20.92
CA PRO A 537 -10.72 -4.94 21.19
C PRO A 537 -10.36 -5.16 22.66
N TYR A 538 -9.99 -6.40 23.01
CA TYR A 538 -9.60 -6.79 24.37
C TYR A 538 -8.11 -6.53 24.63
N ILE A 539 -7.77 -6.11 25.84
CA ILE A 539 -6.40 -6.01 26.36
C ILE A 539 -6.42 -6.71 27.73
N ASP A 540 -5.60 -7.75 27.90
CA ASP A 540 -5.50 -8.46 29.17
C ASP A 540 -4.85 -7.57 30.25
N PRO A 541 -5.60 -7.13 31.29
CA PRO A 541 -5.04 -6.28 32.35
C PRO A 541 -3.99 -7.00 33.20
N ALA A 542 -3.94 -8.35 33.18
CA ALA A 542 -2.89 -9.09 33.86
C ALA A 542 -1.54 -9.03 33.13
N VAL A 543 -1.51 -8.55 31.90
CA VAL A 543 -0.30 -8.39 31.08
C VAL A 543 0.02 -6.91 30.83
N LEU A 544 -1.00 -6.12 30.47
CA LEU A 544 -0.93 -4.68 30.27
C LEU A 544 -2.09 -4.00 30.97
N ASP A 545 -1.83 -3.45 32.15
CA ASP A 545 -2.80 -2.65 32.90
C ASP A 545 -2.66 -1.17 32.53
N LEU A 546 -3.77 -0.57 32.12
CA LEU A 546 -3.88 0.85 31.78
C LEU A 546 -4.48 1.70 32.91
N ASP A 547 -4.80 1.10 34.06
CA ASP A 547 -5.30 1.84 35.22
C ASP A 547 -4.22 2.77 35.82
N ARG A 548 -4.55 3.53 36.86
CA ARG A 548 -3.83 4.74 37.33
C ARG A 548 -2.31 4.60 37.47
N MET A 549 -1.83 3.45 37.96
CA MET A 549 -0.38 3.24 38.14
C MET A 549 0.31 2.70 36.89
N GLY A 550 -0.43 2.11 35.94
CA GLY A 550 0.12 1.40 34.79
C GLY A 550 0.94 0.16 35.21
N MET A 551 0.72 -0.98 34.57
CA MET A 551 1.56 -2.15 34.80
C MET A 551 1.84 -2.88 33.50
N LEU A 552 3.10 -3.27 33.32
CA LEU A 552 3.53 -4.15 32.24
C LEU A 552 4.17 -5.41 32.85
N ASP A 553 3.56 -6.57 32.63
CA ASP A 553 4.17 -7.85 33.04
C ASP A 553 5.29 -8.21 32.05
N VAL A 554 6.50 -7.74 32.36
CA VAL A 554 7.73 -7.97 31.56
C VAL A 554 8.08 -9.46 31.41
N SER A 555 7.58 -10.32 32.31
CA SER A 555 7.83 -11.77 32.25
C SER A 555 6.95 -12.45 31.20
N LYS A 556 5.71 -11.98 31.02
CA LYS A 556 4.77 -12.45 30.00
C LYS A 556 4.87 -11.67 28.69
N TRP A 557 5.56 -10.53 28.69
CA TRP A 557 5.65 -9.68 27.52
C TRP A 557 6.53 -10.29 26.40
N PRO A 558 6.15 -10.15 25.12
CA PRO A 558 6.87 -10.75 24.01
C PRO A 558 8.28 -10.21 23.81
N ARG A 559 9.18 -11.11 23.42
CA ARG A 559 10.59 -10.79 23.14
C ARG A 559 10.99 -11.18 21.73
N SER A 560 11.92 -10.42 21.17
CA SER A 560 12.60 -10.75 19.92
C SER A 560 13.37 -12.05 20.09
N GLY A 561 13.14 -13.01 19.19
CA GLY A 561 13.90 -14.26 19.17
C GLY A 561 15.40 -14.08 18.88
N GLU A 562 15.78 -12.95 18.28
CA GLU A 562 17.16 -12.67 17.90
C GLU A 562 17.92 -11.88 18.96
N THR A 563 17.29 -10.87 19.54
CA THR A 563 17.96 -9.97 20.50
C THR A 563 17.56 -10.25 21.95
N GLY A 564 16.53 -11.06 22.20
CA GLY A 564 15.95 -11.29 23.54
C GLY A 564 15.26 -10.06 24.14
N ARG A 565 15.22 -8.94 23.41
CA ARG A 565 14.64 -7.67 23.85
C ARG A 565 13.13 -7.67 23.75
N LEU A 566 12.47 -6.86 24.58
CA LEU A 566 11.03 -6.70 24.51
C LEU A 566 10.60 -6.08 23.18
N LEU A 567 9.50 -6.59 22.64
CA LEU A 567 8.87 -6.04 21.44
C LEU A 567 7.91 -4.91 21.86
N LEU A 568 8.32 -3.67 21.65
CA LEU A 568 7.59 -2.48 22.09
C LEU A 568 6.99 -1.73 20.89
N LEU A 569 5.66 -1.57 20.91
CA LEU A 569 4.91 -0.93 19.85
C LEU A 569 5.20 0.57 19.79
N HIS A 570 5.29 1.24 20.95
CA HIS A 570 5.55 2.68 20.94
C HIS A 570 6.93 2.99 20.37
N VAL A 571 7.95 2.17 20.67
CA VAL A 571 9.31 2.33 20.10
C VAL A 571 9.30 2.14 18.58
N ALA A 572 8.51 1.19 18.07
CA ALA A 572 8.35 1.00 16.63
C ALA A 572 7.70 2.22 15.95
N GLU A 573 6.69 2.82 16.57
CA GLU A 573 6.08 4.07 16.08
C GLU A 573 7.04 5.26 16.18
N LEU A 574 7.80 5.41 17.27
CA LEU A 574 8.81 6.45 17.39
C LEU A 574 9.87 6.35 16.29
N ARG A 575 10.25 5.13 15.90
CA ARG A 575 11.15 4.90 14.77
C ARG A 575 10.56 5.41 13.46
N TYR A 576 9.27 5.18 13.22
CA TYR A 576 8.56 5.69 12.04
C TYR A 576 8.48 7.22 12.04
N HIS A 577 8.13 7.83 13.18
CA HIS A 577 7.93 9.27 13.27
C HIS A 577 9.23 10.07 13.36
N TYR A 578 10.25 9.59 14.06
CA TYR A 578 11.44 10.38 14.40
C TYR A 578 12.75 9.76 13.93
N GLY A 579 12.71 8.55 13.39
CA GLY A 579 13.88 7.80 12.92
C GLY A 579 14.58 7.01 14.02
N GLU A 580 15.61 6.26 13.61
CA GLU A 580 16.31 5.29 14.47
C GLU A 580 16.90 5.92 15.72
N ARG A 581 17.42 7.15 15.63
CA ARG A 581 18.09 7.80 16.77
C ARG A 581 17.18 7.95 17.99
N VAL A 582 15.96 8.43 17.80
CA VAL A 582 15.01 8.64 18.91
C VAL A 582 14.52 7.30 19.44
N ALA A 583 14.23 6.36 18.54
CA ALA A 583 13.81 5.01 18.92
C ALA A 583 14.87 4.28 19.77
N SER A 584 16.13 4.28 19.33
CA SER A 584 17.23 3.64 20.07
C SER A 584 17.51 4.33 21.40
N SER A 585 17.34 5.67 21.48
CA SER A 585 17.46 6.40 22.76
C SER A 585 16.41 5.90 23.75
N ARG A 586 15.13 5.90 23.35
CA ARG A 586 14.04 5.41 24.17
C ARG A 586 14.20 3.95 24.57
N GLU A 587 14.60 3.09 23.63
CA GLU A 587 14.86 1.67 23.90
C GLU A 587 15.97 1.48 24.96
N GLY A 588 17.06 2.25 24.87
CA GLY A 588 18.14 2.22 25.86
C GLY A 588 17.71 2.69 27.25
N GLU A 589 16.89 3.73 27.32
CA GLU A 589 16.34 4.22 28.60
C GLU A 589 15.45 3.19 29.27
N LEU A 590 14.57 2.54 28.52
CA LEU A 590 13.68 1.51 29.04
C LEU A 590 14.45 0.28 29.49
N LEU A 591 15.48 -0.11 28.72
CA LEU A 591 16.36 -1.20 29.09
C LEU A 591 17.04 -0.91 30.44
N LEU A 592 17.62 0.29 30.60
CA LEU A 592 18.24 0.72 31.86
C LEU A 592 17.26 0.72 33.03
N ALA A 593 16.04 1.21 32.82
CA ALA A 593 15.00 1.23 33.83
C ALA A 593 14.60 -0.18 34.29
N GLN A 594 14.49 -1.13 33.36
CA GLN A 594 14.17 -2.53 33.68
C GLN A 594 15.30 -3.26 34.38
N MET A 595 16.53 -3.06 33.92
CA MET A 595 17.71 -3.69 34.52
C MET A 595 18.01 -3.12 35.90
N GLY A 596 17.62 -1.86 36.18
CA GLY A 596 17.83 -1.22 37.47
C GLY A 596 17.17 -1.92 38.66
N HIS A 597 16.13 -2.71 38.44
CA HIS A 597 15.45 -3.45 39.52
C HIS A 597 16.11 -4.80 39.87
N ASP A 598 16.64 -5.54 38.89
CA ASP A 598 17.17 -6.90 39.09
C ASP A 598 18.69 -7.03 38.88
N ALA A 599 19.31 -6.21 38.04
CA ALA A 599 20.69 -6.39 37.60
C ALA A 599 21.73 -6.03 38.67
N PHE A 600 21.39 -5.09 39.57
CA PHE A 600 22.28 -4.69 40.67
C PHE A 600 22.28 -5.67 41.84
N SER A 601 21.35 -6.63 41.87
CA SER A 601 21.27 -7.66 42.91
C SER A 601 22.32 -8.76 42.75
N ARG A 602 22.93 -8.92 41.57
CA ARG A 602 23.89 -10.00 41.26
C ARG A 602 25.04 -9.50 40.38
N PRO A 603 26.32 -9.78 40.71
CA PRO A 603 27.47 -9.37 39.91
C PRO A 603 27.41 -9.79 38.43
N LYS A 604 26.89 -11.00 38.14
CA LYS A 604 26.67 -11.48 36.77
C LYS A 604 25.65 -10.65 35.98
N GLY A 605 24.66 -10.08 36.66
CA GLY A 605 23.66 -9.17 36.07
C GLY A 605 24.31 -7.85 35.63
N VAL A 606 25.22 -7.31 36.44
CA VAL A 606 25.99 -6.09 36.13
C VAL A 606 26.93 -6.28 34.94
N ALA A 607 27.66 -7.41 34.88
CA ALA A 607 28.55 -7.69 33.75
C ALA A 607 27.76 -7.84 32.43
N GLN A 608 26.61 -8.52 32.46
CA GLN A 608 25.74 -8.65 31.30
C GLN A 608 25.12 -7.32 30.88
N LEU A 609 24.73 -6.49 31.86
CA LEU A 609 24.25 -5.12 31.66
C LEU A 609 25.30 -4.26 30.94
N VAL A 610 26.54 -4.23 31.44
CA VAL A 610 27.63 -3.46 30.84
C VAL A 610 27.93 -3.94 29.43
N LYS A 611 27.91 -5.25 29.20
CA LYS A 611 28.08 -5.82 27.86
C LYS A 611 27.03 -5.31 26.88
N VAL A 612 25.74 -5.40 27.24
CA VAL A 612 24.64 -4.93 26.39
C VAL A 612 24.66 -3.40 26.22
N LEU A 613 25.02 -2.63 27.24
CA LEU A 613 25.13 -1.17 27.06
C LEU A 613 26.23 -0.77 26.09
N LEU A 614 27.38 -1.46 26.14
CA LEU A 614 28.54 -1.11 25.34
C LEU A 614 28.43 -1.64 23.90
N GLU A 615 28.19 -2.93 23.73
CA GLU A 615 28.15 -3.57 22.40
C GLU A 615 26.90 -3.15 21.59
N ASP A 616 25.79 -2.99 22.29
CA ASP A 616 24.45 -3.02 21.69
C ASP A 616 23.82 -1.61 21.59
N LEU A 617 24.36 -0.64 22.32
CA LEU A 617 23.91 0.77 22.35
C LEU A 617 25.06 1.74 22.05
N TRP A 618 26.13 1.70 22.85
CA TRP A 618 27.21 2.69 22.76
C TRP A 618 28.03 2.58 21.47
N VAL A 619 28.41 1.35 21.07
CA VAL A 619 29.16 1.10 19.84
C VAL A 619 28.35 1.52 18.59
N PRO A 620 27.10 1.07 18.36
CA PRO A 620 26.32 1.48 17.20
C PRO A 620 26.06 3.00 17.13
N GLN A 621 25.74 3.65 18.26
CA GLN A 621 25.51 5.10 18.30
C GLN A 621 26.77 5.90 17.97
N THR A 622 27.92 5.48 18.53
CA THR A 622 29.19 6.13 18.26
C THR A 622 29.60 5.96 16.80
N ARG A 623 29.36 4.76 16.24
CA ARG A 623 29.66 4.44 14.84
C ARG A 623 28.87 5.33 13.89
N GLY A 624 27.55 5.40 14.09
CA GLY A 624 26.68 6.27 13.29
C GLY A 624 26.99 7.77 13.45
N PHE A 625 27.41 8.21 14.63
CA PHE A 625 27.89 9.57 14.84
C PHE A 625 29.17 9.85 14.05
N MET A 626 30.18 8.98 14.16
CA MET A 626 31.46 9.13 13.47
C MET A 626 31.28 9.11 11.95
N ALA A 627 30.52 8.15 11.42
CA ALA A 627 30.20 8.07 10.00
C ALA A 627 29.56 9.38 9.50
N ARG A 628 28.65 9.97 10.27
CA ARG A 628 28.02 11.26 9.92
C ARG A 628 29.02 12.43 9.95
N GLN A 629 29.93 12.48 10.92
CA GLN A 629 30.95 13.54 10.97
C GLN A 629 31.94 13.42 9.82
N ILE A 630 32.34 12.21 9.46
CA ILE A 630 33.26 11.97 8.34
C ILE A 630 32.57 12.35 7.03
N ARG A 631 31.32 11.94 6.80
CA ARG A 631 30.54 12.36 5.62
C ARG A 631 30.38 13.87 5.53
N ARG A 632 30.14 14.56 6.64
CA ARG A 632 30.08 16.03 6.67
C ARG A 632 31.40 16.71 6.26
N ARG A 633 32.54 16.08 6.55
CA ARG A 633 33.86 16.57 6.11
C ARG A 633 34.12 16.25 4.65
N LEU A 634 33.75 15.04 4.21
CA LEU A 634 33.86 14.59 2.83
C LEU A 634 33.06 15.49 1.87
N HIS A 635 31.83 15.85 2.25
CA HIS A 635 30.93 16.68 1.47
C HIS A 635 31.08 18.20 1.73
N ARG A 636 32.17 18.63 2.37
CA ARG A 636 32.45 20.06 2.57
C ARG A 636 33.00 20.67 1.28
N ALA A 637 32.47 21.82 0.87
CA ALA A 637 32.97 22.56 -0.29
C ALA A 637 34.46 22.91 -0.11
N GLY A 638 35.25 22.69 -1.17
CA GLY A 638 36.69 22.98 -1.19
C GLY A 638 37.60 21.86 -0.65
N LEU A 639 37.12 20.62 -0.57
CA LEU A 639 37.97 19.48 -0.26
C LEU A 639 38.93 19.20 -1.42
N MET A 640 40.23 19.22 -1.13
CA MET A 640 41.30 19.00 -2.09
C MET A 640 41.97 17.64 -1.88
N ASP A 641 42.42 17.03 -2.97
CA ASP A 641 43.25 15.83 -2.97
C ASP A 641 44.72 16.13 -2.65
N GLU A 642 45.58 15.11 -2.64
CA GLU A 642 47.02 15.26 -2.36
C GLU A 642 47.76 16.15 -3.38
N ALA A 643 47.19 16.34 -4.59
CA ALA A 643 47.73 17.20 -5.64
C ALA A 643 47.18 18.64 -5.58
N GLY A 644 46.33 18.96 -4.60
CA GLY A 644 45.71 20.27 -4.45
C GLY A 644 44.54 20.52 -5.42
N LEU A 645 44.02 19.48 -6.07
CA LEU A 645 42.88 19.56 -6.98
C LEU A 645 41.58 19.18 -6.25
N PRO A 646 40.41 19.67 -6.71
CA PRO A 646 39.13 19.24 -6.15
C PRO A 646 38.97 17.72 -6.25
N VAL A 647 38.60 17.09 -5.13
CA VAL A 647 38.39 15.63 -5.08
C VAL A 647 37.32 15.21 -6.10
N SER A 648 37.65 14.19 -6.91
CA SER A 648 36.74 13.67 -7.94
C SER A 648 35.48 13.03 -7.34
N HIS A 649 34.37 13.06 -8.09
CA HIS A 649 33.11 12.42 -7.68
C HIS A 649 33.28 10.91 -7.39
N GLY A 650 34.10 10.20 -8.18
CA GLY A 650 34.37 8.78 -7.95
C GLY A 650 35.16 8.51 -6.66
N ALA A 651 36.07 9.40 -6.28
CA ALA A 651 36.78 9.30 -5.00
C ALA A 651 35.85 9.57 -3.80
N ILE A 652 34.91 10.51 -3.94
CA ILE A 652 33.85 10.75 -2.94
C ILE A 652 32.98 9.50 -2.77
N GLU A 653 32.52 8.89 -3.87
CA GLU A 653 31.73 7.65 -3.83
C GLU A 653 32.49 6.49 -3.18
N ALA A 654 33.78 6.33 -3.48
CA ALA A 654 34.63 5.31 -2.87
C ALA A 654 34.80 5.52 -1.35
N CYS A 655 34.98 6.77 -0.91
CA CYS A 655 34.99 7.10 0.52
C CYS A 655 33.63 6.84 1.17
N ASP A 656 32.53 7.22 0.53
CA ASP A 656 31.18 6.97 1.08
C ASP A 656 30.88 5.48 1.22
N ALA A 657 31.33 4.66 0.25
CA ALA A 657 31.26 3.22 0.33
C ALA A 657 32.11 2.65 1.49
N ALA A 658 33.34 3.14 1.65
CA ALA A 658 34.22 2.72 2.75
C ALA A 658 33.64 3.10 4.13
N ILE A 659 33.06 4.30 4.26
CA ILE A 659 32.34 4.72 5.47
C ILE A 659 31.12 3.83 5.70
N GLY A 660 30.40 3.47 4.63
CA GLY A 660 29.24 2.59 4.68
C GLY A 660 29.58 1.16 5.11
N GLU A 661 30.69 0.59 4.63
CA GLU A 661 31.20 -0.72 5.06
C GLU A 661 31.62 -0.70 6.53
N TRP A 662 32.35 0.34 6.94
CA TRP A 662 32.78 0.51 8.32
C TRP A 662 31.58 0.70 9.27
N ASP A 663 30.57 1.49 8.88
CA ASP A 663 29.35 1.72 9.65
C ASP A 663 28.43 0.48 9.78
N GLN A 664 28.70 -0.58 9.02
CA GLN A 664 28.01 -1.86 9.15
C GLN A 664 28.83 -2.91 9.90
N SER A 665 30.14 -2.70 10.03
CA SER A 665 31.06 -3.65 10.65
C SER A 665 30.79 -3.83 12.15
N LYS A 666 30.66 -5.09 12.61
CA LYS A 666 30.57 -5.43 14.05
C LYS A 666 31.83 -5.01 14.82
N ASP A 667 32.97 -4.97 14.12
CA ASP A 667 34.30 -4.68 14.68
C ASP A 667 34.80 -3.29 14.26
N ALA A 668 33.90 -2.36 13.92
CA ALA A 668 34.23 -1.04 13.37
C ALA A 668 35.28 -0.28 14.19
N PHE A 669 35.24 -0.40 15.52
CA PHE A 669 36.17 0.29 16.40
C PHE A 669 37.43 -0.49 16.74
N THR A 670 37.67 -1.67 16.16
CA THR A 670 38.97 -2.35 16.31
C THR A 670 40.06 -1.58 15.58
N TRP A 671 41.30 -1.71 16.06
CA TRP A 671 42.46 -1.05 15.46
C TRP A 671 42.58 -1.35 13.95
N ALA A 672 42.50 -2.63 13.58
CA ALA A 672 42.58 -3.05 12.17
C ALA A 672 41.44 -2.48 11.29
N SER A 673 40.24 -2.31 11.84
CA SER A 673 39.11 -1.73 11.10
C SER A 673 39.25 -0.22 10.94
N LEU A 674 39.72 0.47 11.99
CA LEU A 674 40.01 1.90 11.95
C LEU A 674 41.18 2.22 11.01
N GLU A 675 42.27 1.46 11.05
CA GLU A 675 43.40 1.61 10.11
C GLU A 675 42.95 1.46 8.66
N ARG A 676 42.10 0.47 8.38
CA ARG A 676 41.55 0.25 7.03
C ARG A 676 40.70 1.42 6.57
N LEU A 677 39.83 1.95 7.45
CA LEU A 677 39.02 3.12 7.14
C LEU A 677 39.90 4.36 6.93
N THR A 678 40.84 4.62 7.84
CA THR A 678 41.77 5.76 7.76
C THR A 678 42.62 5.68 6.49
N GLY A 679 43.14 4.51 6.13
CA GLY A 679 43.90 4.33 4.90
C GLY A 679 43.08 4.69 3.65
N ARG A 680 41.81 4.26 3.59
CA ARG A 680 40.91 4.60 2.48
C ARG A 680 40.51 6.08 2.43
N LEU A 681 40.39 6.74 3.58
CA LEU A 681 40.08 8.18 3.66
C LEU A 681 41.29 9.05 3.31
N SER A 682 42.46 8.71 3.86
CA SER A 682 43.71 9.44 3.65
C SER A 682 44.18 9.37 2.20
N ALA A 683 43.91 8.26 1.49
CA ALA A 683 44.20 8.12 0.06
C ALA A 683 43.44 9.13 -0.84
N VAL A 684 42.40 9.77 -0.31
CA VAL A 684 41.60 10.77 -1.03
C VAL A 684 41.93 12.18 -0.55
N SER A 685 42.11 12.39 0.75
CA SER A 685 42.62 13.64 1.29
C SER A 685 43.17 13.41 2.70
N HIS A 686 44.39 13.86 2.98
CA HIS A 686 44.95 13.82 4.33
C HIS A 686 44.08 14.55 5.37
N SER A 687 43.29 15.54 4.95
CA SER A 687 42.37 16.28 5.83
C SER A 687 41.18 15.45 6.34
N LEU A 688 40.89 14.33 5.67
CA LEU A 688 39.90 13.34 6.07
C LEU A 688 40.48 12.25 6.97
N GLY A 689 41.81 12.18 7.09
CA GLY A 689 42.52 11.24 7.93
C GLY A 689 42.02 11.31 9.37
N ILE A 690 41.61 10.16 9.91
CA ILE A 690 41.33 10.04 11.33
C ILE A 690 42.67 9.88 12.02
N ASN A 691 43.07 10.84 12.86
CA ASN A 691 44.25 10.70 13.70
C ASN A 691 44.02 9.54 14.68
N VAL A 692 44.49 8.36 14.32
CA VAL A 692 44.45 7.20 15.17
C VAL A 692 45.64 7.30 16.12
N LEU A 693 45.42 7.88 17.30
CA LEU A 693 46.41 7.84 18.38
C LEU A 693 46.63 6.38 18.75
N ASN A 694 47.88 5.98 18.98
CA ASN A 694 48.31 4.60 19.31
C ASN A 694 47.90 4.19 20.74
N ILE A 695 46.64 4.47 21.09
CA ILE A 695 45.99 4.32 22.38
C ILE A 695 44.79 3.38 22.15
N ARG A 696 44.44 2.59 23.16
CA ARG A 696 43.29 1.67 23.15
C ARG A 696 42.06 2.32 22.51
N THR A 697 41.44 1.62 21.57
CA THR A 697 40.22 2.08 20.92
C THR A 697 39.05 2.07 21.90
N ARG A 698 37.93 2.72 21.56
CA ARG A 698 36.72 2.63 22.39
C ARG A 698 36.23 1.19 22.55
N TYR A 699 36.40 0.36 21.53
CA TYR A 699 36.05 -1.05 21.60
C TYR A 699 37.00 -1.82 22.52
N ASP A 700 38.30 -1.54 22.47
CA ASP A 700 39.26 -2.15 23.40
C ASP A 700 38.99 -1.75 24.84
N CYS A 701 38.66 -0.47 25.08
CA CYS A 701 38.22 0.01 26.39
C CYS A 701 36.91 -0.64 26.83
N ALA A 702 35.92 -0.79 25.95
CA ALA A 702 34.68 -1.49 26.25
C ALA A 702 34.92 -2.97 26.57
N ALA A 703 35.72 -3.65 25.75
CA ALA A 703 36.09 -5.06 25.94
C ALA A 703 36.86 -5.26 27.24
N ASP A 704 37.75 -4.34 27.61
CA ASP A 704 38.47 -4.38 28.88
C ASP A 704 37.56 -4.04 30.06
N MET A 705 36.64 -3.08 29.95
CA MET A 705 35.63 -2.82 30.98
C MET A 705 34.73 -4.03 31.19
N ILE A 706 34.31 -4.70 30.12
CA ILE A 706 33.54 -5.95 30.19
C ILE A 706 34.40 -7.04 30.84
N ARG A 707 35.68 -7.19 30.45
CA ARG A 707 36.59 -8.16 31.07
C ARG A 707 36.80 -7.90 32.55
N VAL A 708 37.03 -6.64 32.96
CA VAL A 708 37.25 -6.26 34.36
C VAL A 708 35.98 -6.53 35.16
N THR A 709 34.82 -6.08 34.68
CA THR A 709 33.53 -6.35 35.35
C THR A 709 33.17 -7.84 35.39
N SER A 710 33.65 -8.64 34.44
CA SER A 710 33.51 -10.11 34.43
C SER A 710 34.55 -10.86 35.29
N ARG A 711 35.65 -10.20 35.68
CA ARG A 711 36.73 -10.78 36.50
C ARG A 711 36.63 -10.42 37.98
N SER A 712 35.86 -9.39 38.32
CA SER A 712 35.54 -9.00 39.71
C SER A 712 34.42 -9.86 40.35
N SER A 713 34.08 -11.00 39.74
CA SER A 713 33.09 -11.96 40.23
C SER A 713 33.72 -13.19 40.86
#